data_AF-A0A4Q4NR57-F1
#
_entry.id   AF-A0A4Q4NR57-F1
#
_cell.length_a   1.000
_cell.length_b   1.000
_cell.length_c   1.000
_cell.angle_alpha   90.00
_cell.angle_beta   90.00
_cell.angle_gamma   90.00
#
_symmetry.space_group_name_H-M   'P 1'
#
loop_
_entity.id
_entity.type
_entity.pdbx_description
1 polymer ?
#
loop_
_entity_poly.entity_id
_entity_poly.type
_entity_poly.pdbx_seq_one_letter_code
_entity_poly.pdbx_strand_id
1 'polypeptide(L)'
;MHSWEDAKETLEKLWLKDKWKLDDIVKELSTKHRFYKVENQYKAQFKKWGWSKNFSKSKITTVAKHYKSRAAVGKPFTRVFIDGKQVEGHKVRRVMKDQMREATRLIYLNRNHITNVDGRVLPFADSFFLKWNLPYAAMRHSYVRTSDHSSPFDQPTPYSNIDVTTPSSATSPNNAPSPTIQITKDNMLIDRACLFAQGHHEKLLKLLNGQERRTLSDWLYQYWFFCFKTAKHWGKGPRIWTAELLNFDQYLPAARPSLPGTPQDMTHPSASYNNDEPMLPSDLCRWYIHVRQARYEEIPEEVYEPPALAQPDSSDERTWTSWSPNEQPASLQAHLRDALEHNDFSPTPATDLPVAIPQIAKAADEERSSELLVEALGFSIMSRNVDQMVEISRQLRRKGIDPVSLHPFHLATSFLDGSKTCCDAIFWLTVMYRGAKTHAMYLNEHGHTILDNLMIAIIKSHTSARPVDLDDNFRDVERFAGEEVDICGRWDADSPCVRQLYARGHTSIPPSWKHKFCNTSIQAICHCIDRMFSHMPRPLLLQTPSGLYVRRCFSPDCGKKLQLQPLHSLVMTAYHLATQGRDGEDLFGILACALCLISHNFNPSVKADISVAALLSIDSFVECDHVELTAAEFAEEIMALPAFGIWNTKIKTGWAVLTGILRRCETAHVAWAREVNLNPESHDCIAERHDEDVFMGSTEPHDMLDQMHFEDPHSTCFTGEKNIGTLWSSVQAEFLSYRRLNDGLGWMSQYFSMESLREKLEKGEHLVVGYTEHNLLKAHCACHSFGCYPLALLSDAIDPNLANLDVWERATYGTLQED
;
A
#
# COMPACT_ATOMS: atom_id res chain seq x y z
N MET A 1 -56.88 44.73 -36.94
CA MET A 1 -56.61 43.28 -36.89
C MET A 1 -57.68 42.64 -36.02
N HIS A 2 -58.37 41.58 -36.47
CA HIS A 2 -59.52 41.02 -35.74
C HIS A 2 -59.28 39.59 -35.25
N SER A 3 -58.41 38.83 -35.93
CA SER A 3 -58.03 37.47 -35.53
C SER A 3 -56.58 37.41 -35.02
N TRP A 4 -56.28 36.36 -34.24
CA TRP A 4 -54.89 36.07 -33.84
C TRP A 4 -54.00 35.76 -35.04
N GLU A 5 -54.54 35.17 -36.11
CA GLU A 5 -53.76 34.87 -37.32
C GLU A 5 -53.41 36.14 -38.11
N ASP A 6 -54.30 37.15 -38.13
CA ASP A 6 -54.00 38.46 -38.76
C ASP A 6 -52.84 39.16 -38.05
N ALA A 7 -52.80 39.04 -36.73
CA ALA A 7 -51.79 39.68 -35.89
C ALA A 7 -50.47 38.89 -35.81
N LYS A 8 -50.45 37.65 -36.32
CA LYS A 8 -49.35 36.71 -36.11
C LYS A 8 -48.04 37.22 -36.68
N GLU A 9 -48.01 37.69 -37.93
CA GLU A 9 -46.76 38.14 -38.56
C GLU A 9 -46.16 39.37 -37.85
N THR A 10 -47.00 40.34 -37.50
CA THR A 10 -46.60 41.53 -36.72
C THR A 10 -46.13 41.16 -35.31
N LEU A 11 -46.86 40.26 -34.64
CA LEU A 11 -46.50 39.77 -33.32
C LEU A 11 -45.21 38.96 -33.34
N GLU A 12 -44.98 38.15 -34.36
CA GLU A 12 -43.77 37.35 -34.54
C GLU A 12 -42.56 38.28 -34.69
N LYS A 13 -42.69 39.35 -35.48
CA LYS A 13 -41.67 40.39 -35.62
C LYS A 13 -41.39 41.08 -34.28
N LEU A 14 -42.42 41.62 -33.62
CA LEU A 14 -42.24 42.38 -32.37
C LEU A 14 -41.72 41.51 -31.22
N TRP A 15 -42.23 40.27 -31.10
CA TRP A 15 -41.92 39.38 -29.99
C TRP A 15 -40.60 38.61 -30.19
N LEU A 16 -40.38 38.00 -31.36
CA LEU A 16 -39.21 37.13 -31.59
C LEU A 16 -38.04 37.84 -32.25
N LYS A 17 -38.28 38.75 -33.22
CA LYS A 17 -37.19 39.46 -33.93
C LYS A 17 -36.73 40.70 -33.17
N ASP A 18 -37.66 41.59 -32.82
CA ASP A 18 -37.36 42.89 -32.21
C ASP A 18 -37.25 42.82 -30.67
N LYS A 19 -37.58 41.67 -30.07
CA LYS A 19 -37.47 41.34 -28.63
C LYS A 19 -38.24 42.28 -27.67
N TRP A 20 -39.29 42.98 -28.12
CA TRP A 20 -40.08 43.93 -27.30
C TRP A 20 -40.69 43.32 -26.04
N LYS A 21 -40.76 44.06 -24.91
CA LYS A 21 -41.44 43.56 -23.70
C LYS A 21 -42.93 43.34 -23.99
N LEU A 22 -43.54 42.40 -23.29
CA LEU A 22 -44.93 42.02 -23.57
C LEU A 22 -45.87 43.22 -23.39
N ASP A 23 -45.65 44.02 -22.34
CA ASP A 23 -46.44 45.22 -22.04
C ASP A 23 -46.37 46.25 -23.17
N ASP A 24 -45.20 46.42 -23.78
CA ASP A 24 -44.99 47.33 -24.92
C ASP A 24 -45.72 46.83 -26.17
N ILE A 25 -45.75 45.50 -26.39
CA ILE A 25 -46.50 44.89 -27.50
C ILE A 25 -48.01 45.01 -27.30
N VAL A 26 -48.51 44.79 -26.07
CA VAL A 26 -49.93 44.99 -25.75
C VAL A 26 -50.33 46.44 -26.00
N LYS A 27 -49.48 47.39 -25.59
CA LYS A 27 -49.72 48.83 -25.80
C LYS A 27 -49.67 49.21 -27.29
N GLU A 28 -48.69 48.73 -28.04
CA GLU A 28 -48.55 49.01 -29.48
C GLU A 28 -49.71 48.43 -30.30
N LEU A 29 -50.12 47.19 -30.03
CA LEU A 29 -51.19 46.52 -30.76
C LEU A 29 -52.57 47.07 -30.45
N SER A 30 -52.82 47.46 -29.19
CA SER A 30 -54.06 48.13 -28.81
C SER A 30 -54.17 49.53 -29.43
N THR A 31 -53.08 50.29 -29.46
CA THR A 31 -53.09 51.69 -29.95
C THR A 31 -53.02 51.81 -31.46
N LYS A 32 -52.14 51.08 -32.15
CA LYS A 32 -51.92 51.24 -33.59
C LYS A 32 -52.68 50.23 -34.46
N HIS A 33 -53.00 49.07 -33.92
CA HIS A 33 -53.60 47.97 -34.68
C HIS A 33 -55.04 47.61 -34.27
N ARG A 34 -55.59 48.36 -33.29
CA ARG A 34 -56.93 48.15 -32.66
C ARG A 34 -57.15 46.71 -32.20
N PHE A 35 -56.07 46.03 -31.79
CA PHE A 35 -56.08 44.64 -31.36
C PHE A 35 -56.06 44.58 -29.82
N TYR A 36 -57.26 44.60 -29.24
CA TYR A 36 -57.46 44.67 -27.79
C TYR A 36 -57.48 43.27 -27.18
N LYS A 37 -56.33 42.81 -26.69
CA LYS A 37 -56.18 41.57 -25.91
C LYS A 37 -55.43 41.88 -24.62
N VAL A 38 -55.70 41.11 -23.57
CA VAL A 38 -54.99 41.25 -22.28
C VAL A 38 -53.74 40.37 -22.27
N GLU A 39 -52.75 40.73 -21.44
CA GLU A 39 -51.43 40.08 -21.38
C GLU A 39 -51.51 38.55 -21.28
N ASN A 40 -52.44 38.02 -20.47
CA ASN A 40 -52.65 36.58 -20.30
C ASN A 40 -53.11 35.87 -21.59
N GLN A 41 -53.89 36.56 -22.44
CA GLN A 41 -54.33 36.01 -23.72
C GLN A 41 -53.16 35.95 -24.71
N TYR A 42 -52.25 36.93 -24.71
CA TYR A 42 -51.00 36.84 -25.48
C TYR A 42 -50.11 35.70 -24.99
N LYS A 43 -49.94 35.53 -23.67
CA LYS A 43 -49.17 34.41 -23.10
C LYS A 43 -49.76 33.05 -23.52
N ALA A 44 -51.08 32.89 -23.44
CA ALA A 44 -51.76 31.67 -23.87
C ALA A 44 -51.60 31.42 -25.38
N GLN A 45 -51.71 32.46 -26.20
CA GLN A 45 -51.57 32.34 -27.64
C GLN A 45 -50.11 32.06 -28.06
N PHE A 46 -49.13 32.73 -27.46
CA PHE A 46 -47.71 32.45 -27.69
C PHE A 46 -47.37 31.02 -27.30
N LYS A 47 -47.94 30.50 -26.21
CA LYS A 47 -47.82 29.09 -25.84
C LYS A 47 -48.44 28.17 -26.90
N LYS A 48 -49.63 28.52 -27.42
CA LYS A 48 -50.31 27.78 -28.51
C LYS A 48 -49.50 27.76 -29.81
N TRP A 49 -48.78 28.84 -30.13
CA TRP A 49 -47.90 28.94 -31.29
C TRP A 49 -46.46 28.44 -31.03
N GLY A 50 -46.14 27.98 -29.82
CA GLY A 50 -44.78 27.54 -29.47
C GLY A 50 -43.73 28.65 -29.39
N TRP A 51 -44.16 29.92 -29.27
CA TRP A 51 -43.27 31.07 -29.26
C TRP A 51 -42.66 31.32 -27.88
N SER A 52 -41.37 31.04 -27.76
CA SER A 52 -40.56 31.41 -26.60
C SER A 52 -39.35 32.25 -27.01
N LYS A 53 -39.07 33.28 -26.20
CA LYS A 53 -37.81 34.06 -26.23
C LYS A 53 -36.65 33.33 -25.57
N ASN A 54 -36.97 32.37 -24.70
CA ASN A 54 -36.00 31.70 -23.84
C ASN A 54 -35.99 30.20 -24.14
N PHE A 55 -34.79 29.65 -24.24
CA PHE A 55 -34.60 28.21 -24.22
C PHE A 55 -34.92 27.68 -22.82
N SER A 56 -35.46 26.46 -22.73
CA SER A 56 -35.64 25.80 -21.45
C SER A 56 -34.28 25.56 -20.78
N LYS A 57 -34.25 25.52 -19.44
CA LYS A 57 -33.02 25.22 -18.69
C LYS A 57 -32.39 23.91 -19.16
N SER A 58 -33.21 22.88 -19.41
CA SER A 58 -32.78 21.59 -19.98
C SER A 58 -32.06 21.75 -21.33
N LYS A 59 -32.62 22.52 -22.27
CA LYS A 59 -32.01 22.81 -23.58
C LYS A 59 -30.66 23.52 -23.46
N ILE A 60 -30.54 24.52 -22.57
CA ILE A 60 -29.28 25.26 -22.34
C ILE A 60 -28.23 24.35 -21.67
N THR A 61 -28.65 23.46 -20.75
CA THR A 61 -27.77 22.46 -20.13
C THR A 61 -27.19 21.49 -21.17
N THR A 62 -27.98 21.04 -22.15
CA THR A 62 -27.49 20.19 -23.25
C THR A 62 -26.44 20.91 -24.10
N VAL A 63 -26.63 22.21 -24.39
CA VAL A 63 -25.62 23.02 -25.09
C VAL A 63 -24.35 23.15 -24.26
N ALA A 64 -24.47 23.35 -22.94
CA ALA A 64 -23.32 23.38 -22.06
C ALA A 64 -22.54 22.05 -22.06
N LYS A 65 -23.24 20.90 -22.05
CA LYS A 65 -22.61 19.57 -22.21
C LYS A 65 -21.88 19.44 -23.54
N HIS A 66 -22.48 19.91 -24.63
CA HIS A 66 -21.83 19.88 -25.95
C HIS A 66 -20.57 20.77 -26.00
N TYR A 67 -20.60 21.95 -25.38
CA TYR A 67 -19.42 22.82 -25.26
C TYR A 67 -18.28 22.11 -24.50
N LYS A 68 -18.59 21.42 -23.40
CA LYS A 68 -17.62 20.62 -22.64
C LYS A 68 -17.03 19.48 -23.47
N SER A 69 -17.87 18.69 -24.16
CA SER A 69 -17.43 17.59 -25.01
C SER A 69 -16.48 18.05 -26.12
N ARG A 70 -16.75 19.19 -26.75
CA ARG A 70 -15.85 19.76 -27.77
C ARG A 70 -14.55 20.30 -27.18
N ALA A 71 -14.60 20.93 -26.00
CA ALA A 71 -13.42 21.41 -25.31
C ALA A 71 -12.47 20.27 -24.92
N ALA A 72 -13.03 19.12 -24.50
CA ALA A 72 -12.25 17.92 -24.16
C ALA A 72 -11.44 17.37 -25.34
N VAL A 73 -11.90 17.55 -26.58
CA VAL A 73 -11.20 17.12 -27.81
C VAL A 73 -10.44 18.26 -28.50
N GLY A 74 -10.20 19.37 -27.80
CA GLY A 74 -9.43 20.52 -28.34
C GLY A 74 -10.08 21.23 -29.52
N LYS A 75 -11.36 20.99 -29.82
CA LYS A 75 -12.04 21.57 -30.99
C LYS A 75 -12.49 23.01 -30.69
N PRO A 76 -12.28 23.95 -31.62
CA PRO A 76 -12.66 25.35 -31.41
C PRO A 76 -14.17 25.51 -31.26
N PHE A 77 -14.50 26.62 -30.61
CA PHE A 77 -15.86 27.01 -30.24
C PHE A 77 -16.78 27.13 -31.45
N THR A 78 -17.99 26.60 -31.29
CA THR A 78 -19.02 26.55 -32.32
C THR A 78 -20.21 27.44 -31.98
N ARG A 79 -20.78 28.09 -33.00
CA ARG A 79 -22.10 28.70 -32.87
C ARG A 79 -23.11 27.54 -32.84
N VAL A 80 -23.84 27.45 -31.73
CA VAL A 80 -24.86 26.40 -31.54
C VAL A 80 -26.24 27.01 -31.72
N PHE A 81 -27.03 26.36 -32.55
CA PHE A 81 -28.40 26.72 -32.87
C PHE A 81 -29.30 25.63 -32.30
N ILE A 82 -30.41 26.02 -31.67
CA ILE A 82 -31.49 25.11 -31.28
C ILE A 82 -32.74 25.58 -32.02
N ASP A 83 -33.39 24.67 -32.75
CA ASP A 83 -34.59 24.98 -33.52
C ASP A 83 -34.38 26.21 -34.45
N GLY A 84 -33.22 26.31 -35.11
CA GLY A 84 -32.83 27.43 -35.98
C GLY A 84 -32.44 28.74 -35.27
N LYS A 85 -32.48 28.81 -33.93
CA LYS A 85 -32.13 30.01 -33.15
C LYS A 85 -30.76 29.88 -32.49
N GLN A 86 -29.88 30.85 -32.70
CA GLN A 86 -28.56 30.88 -32.07
C GLN A 86 -28.68 31.04 -30.55
N VAL A 87 -27.98 30.20 -29.80
CA VAL A 87 -27.90 30.29 -28.35
C VAL A 87 -26.92 31.38 -27.94
N GLU A 88 -27.38 32.32 -27.11
CA GLU A 88 -26.55 33.42 -26.60
C GLU A 88 -25.51 32.89 -25.59
N GLY A 89 -24.22 33.11 -25.85
CA GLY A 89 -23.13 32.56 -25.04
C GLY A 89 -23.19 32.95 -23.55
N HIS A 90 -23.76 34.12 -23.20
CA HIS A 90 -23.91 34.51 -21.80
C HIS A 90 -24.88 33.62 -21.01
N LYS A 91 -25.90 33.04 -21.66
CA LYS A 91 -26.84 32.10 -21.02
C LYS A 91 -26.15 30.78 -20.70
N VAL A 92 -25.30 30.30 -21.63
CA VAL A 92 -24.47 29.12 -21.42
C VAL A 92 -23.47 29.36 -20.30
N ARG A 93 -22.77 30.52 -20.29
CA ARG A 93 -21.85 30.91 -19.20
C ARG A 93 -22.54 30.94 -17.83
N ARG A 94 -23.79 31.44 -17.75
CA ARG A 94 -24.54 31.47 -16.49
C ARG A 94 -24.82 30.05 -15.98
N VAL A 95 -25.33 29.16 -16.84
CA VAL A 95 -25.57 27.76 -16.46
C VAL A 95 -24.28 27.06 -16.04
N MET A 96 -23.18 27.29 -16.76
CA MET A 96 -21.87 26.75 -16.40
C MET A 96 -21.39 27.26 -15.04
N LYS A 97 -21.50 28.56 -14.77
CA LYS A 97 -21.15 29.13 -13.46
C LYS A 97 -22.02 28.56 -12.33
N ASP A 98 -23.32 28.38 -12.57
CA ASP A 98 -24.23 27.77 -11.59
C ASP A 98 -23.84 26.30 -11.32
N GLN A 99 -23.49 25.54 -12.36
CA GLN A 99 -22.98 24.16 -12.23
C GLN A 99 -21.66 24.11 -11.43
N MET A 100 -20.71 25.00 -11.74
CA MET A 100 -19.43 25.06 -11.03
C MET A 100 -19.61 25.39 -9.56
N ARG A 101 -20.51 26.33 -9.23
CA ARG A 101 -20.84 26.69 -7.84
C ARG A 101 -21.44 25.51 -7.09
N GLU A 102 -22.38 24.80 -7.70
CA GLU A 102 -23.00 23.63 -7.09
C GLU A 102 -21.99 22.50 -6.89
N ALA A 103 -21.17 22.21 -7.90
CA ALA A 103 -20.09 21.22 -7.82
C ALA A 103 -19.10 21.55 -6.69
N THR A 104 -18.65 22.81 -6.60
CA THR A 104 -17.75 23.30 -5.55
C THR A 104 -18.36 23.23 -4.15
N ARG A 105 -19.68 23.40 -4.05
CA ARG A 105 -20.40 23.33 -2.78
C ARG A 105 -20.49 21.89 -2.28
N LEU A 106 -20.71 20.94 -3.18
CA LEU A 106 -20.94 19.52 -2.87
C LEU A 106 -19.66 18.66 -2.93
N ILE A 107 -18.50 19.24 -3.24
CA ILE A 107 -17.26 18.47 -3.34
C ILE A 107 -16.70 18.13 -1.95
N TYR A 108 -16.46 16.85 -1.73
CA TYR A 108 -15.78 16.24 -0.59
C TYR A 108 -15.11 14.95 -1.06
N LEU A 109 -14.04 14.51 -0.40
CA LEU A 109 -13.47 13.19 -0.65
C LEU A 109 -14.44 12.10 -0.19
N ASN A 110 -14.87 11.24 -1.12
CA ASN A 110 -15.83 10.17 -0.88
C ASN A 110 -15.24 8.80 -1.28
N ARG A 111 -14.88 7.98 -0.28
CA ARG A 111 -14.30 6.65 -0.49
C ARG A 111 -15.29 5.61 -1.06
N ASN A 112 -16.61 5.78 -0.89
CA ASN A 112 -17.64 4.79 -1.32
C ASN A 112 -17.69 4.52 -2.84
N HIS A 113 -16.95 5.29 -3.63
CA HIS A 113 -16.91 5.21 -5.09
C HIS A 113 -15.50 4.98 -5.63
N ILE A 114 -14.53 4.72 -4.76
CA ILE A 114 -13.26 4.13 -5.16
C ILE A 114 -13.60 2.71 -5.62
N THR A 115 -13.59 2.49 -6.94
CA THR A 115 -13.74 1.16 -7.49
C THR A 115 -12.44 0.41 -7.24
N ASN A 116 -12.48 -0.77 -6.60
CA ASN A 116 -11.36 -1.72 -6.38
C ASN A 116 -10.67 -2.22 -7.66
N VAL A 117 -10.90 -1.57 -8.79
CA VAL A 117 -10.35 -1.95 -10.07
C VAL A 117 -9.08 -1.12 -10.29
N ASP A 118 -7.96 -1.80 -10.11
CA ASP A 118 -6.57 -1.38 -10.34
C ASP A 118 -5.86 -0.56 -9.25
N GLY A 119 -5.93 -1.02 -7.99
CA GLY A 119 -4.84 -0.80 -7.03
C GLY A 119 -3.57 -1.56 -7.43
N ARG A 120 -2.99 -1.30 -8.62
CA ARG A 120 -1.83 -2.07 -9.14
C ARG A 120 -0.58 -1.97 -8.27
N VAL A 121 -0.55 -1.04 -7.31
CA VAL A 121 0.59 -0.85 -6.39
C VAL A 121 0.22 -1.01 -4.90
N LEU A 122 -1.05 -0.79 -4.52
CA LEU A 122 -1.59 -1.07 -3.19
C LEU A 122 -2.93 -1.80 -3.36
N PRO A 123 -2.92 -3.11 -3.60
CA PRO A 123 -4.09 -3.84 -4.07
C PRO A 123 -5.14 -4.06 -3.00
N PHE A 124 -4.85 -3.75 -1.74
CA PHE A 124 -5.71 -3.98 -0.60
C PHE A 124 -6.20 -2.68 0.08
N ALA A 125 -5.81 -1.49 -0.38
CA ALA A 125 -6.07 -0.24 0.33
C ALA A 125 -6.78 0.80 -0.55
N ASP A 126 -8.01 1.15 -0.16
CA ASP A 126 -8.82 2.18 -0.80
C ASP A 126 -8.28 3.58 -0.50
N SER A 127 -7.40 4.08 -1.37
CA SER A 127 -6.73 5.36 -1.17
C SER A 127 -6.86 6.34 -2.33
N PHE A 128 -6.91 7.62 -1.98
CA PHE A 128 -6.82 8.75 -2.90
C PHE A 128 -5.38 9.03 -3.27
N PHE A 129 -4.47 9.08 -2.29
CA PHE A 129 -3.09 9.51 -2.49
C PHE A 129 -2.05 8.40 -2.29
N LEU A 130 -2.23 7.50 -1.31
CA LEU A 130 -1.23 6.45 -0.98
C LEU A 130 -0.81 5.56 -2.16
N LYS A 131 -1.71 5.32 -3.13
CA LYS A 131 -1.46 4.45 -4.30
C LYS A 131 -0.60 5.06 -5.42
N TRP A 132 -0.24 6.33 -5.34
CA TRP A 132 0.53 7.02 -6.40
C TRP A 132 2.04 7.04 -6.10
N ASN A 133 2.60 5.93 -5.63
CA ASN A 133 4.01 5.80 -5.24
C ASN A 133 4.97 5.55 -6.42
N LEU A 134 4.50 5.65 -7.67
CA LEU A 134 5.31 5.50 -8.88
C LEU A 134 5.12 6.69 -9.82
N PRO A 135 6.20 7.17 -10.48
CA PRO A 135 6.10 8.18 -11.54
C PRO A 135 5.46 7.60 -12.81
N TYR A 136 4.99 8.46 -13.70
CA TYR A 136 4.38 8.04 -14.97
C TYR A 136 5.31 7.18 -15.81
N ALA A 137 6.63 7.47 -15.79
CA ALA A 137 7.63 6.70 -16.53
C ALA A 137 7.60 5.20 -16.20
N ALA A 138 7.38 4.84 -14.92
CA ALA A 138 7.24 3.46 -14.48
C ALA A 138 5.85 2.89 -14.83
N MET A 139 4.79 3.67 -14.66
CA MET A 139 3.40 3.23 -14.90
C MET A 139 2.99 3.20 -16.38
N ARG A 140 3.84 3.65 -17.31
CA ARG A 140 3.46 3.86 -18.72
C ARG A 140 2.86 2.61 -19.37
N HIS A 141 3.39 1.43 -19.09
CA HIS A 141 2.93 0.17 -19.68
C HIS A 141 1.56 -0.26 -19.14
N SER A 142 1.25 0.13 -17.91
CA SER A 142 -0.03 -0.11 -17.25
C SER A 142 -1.18 0.67 -17.91
N TYR A 143 -0.88 1.84 -18.50
CA TYR A 143 -1.86 2.70 -19.17
C TYR A 143 -2.12 2.36 -20.65
N VAL A 144 -1.36 1.43 -21.25
CA VAL A 144 -1.43 1.13 -22.69
C VAL A 144 -2.58 0.19 -23.07
N ARG A 145 -3.35 -0.35 -22.12
CA ARG A 145 -4.57 -1.13 -22.44
C ARG A 145 -5.82 -0.26 -22.54
N THR A 146 -5.94 0.40 -23.68
CA THR A 146 -7.16 0.51 -24.52
C THR A 146 -6.67 1.24 -25.75
N SER A 147 -6.67 0.56 -26.90
CA SER A 147 -6.30 1.14 -28.18
C SER A 147 -6.87 2.55 -28.29
N ASP A 148 -6.02 3.56 -28.47
CA ASP A 148 -6.35 4.97 -28.75
C ASP A 148 -7.04 5.11 -30.13
N HIS A 149 -7.93 4.19 -30.47
CA HIS A 149 -8.91 4.31 -31.52
C HIS A 149 -10.14 4.97 -30.90
N SER A 150 -10.05 6.28 -30.61
CA SER A 150 -11.24 7.09 -30.81
C SER A 150 -11.64 6.90 -32.27
N SER A 151 -12.65 6.07 -32.51
CA SER A 151 -13.23 5.86 -33.84
C SER A 151 -13.51 7.25 -34.43
N PRO A 152 -13.10 7.54 -35.68
CA PRO A 152 -13.45 8.79 -36.33
C PRO A 152 -14.98 8.98 -36.48
N PHE A 153 -15.76 7.93 -36.17
CA PHE A 153 -17.21 7.86 -36.29
C PHE A 153 -17.99 8.03 -34.98
N ASP A 154 -17.33 8.20 -33.83
CA ASP A 154 -18.02 8.61 -32.59
C ASP A 154 -18.29 10.12 -32.62
N GLN A 155 -19.01 10.57 -33.64
CA GLN A 155 -19.70 11.84 -33.56
C GLN A 155 -20.85 11.65 -32.55
N PRO A 156 -21.02 12.55 -31.56
CA PRO A 156 -22.27 12.57 -30.82
C PRO A 156 -23.37 12.73 -31.87
N THR A 157 -24.28 11.77 -31.94
CA THR A 157 -25.47 11.85 -32.78
C THR A 157 -26.03 13.26 -32.60
N PRO A 158 -26.16 14.06 -33.67
CA PRO A 158 -26.77 15.37 -33.53
C PRO A 158 -28.13 15.11 -32.92
N TYR A 159 -28.36 15.62 -31.70
CA TYR A 159 -29.72 15.75 -31.20
C TYR A 159 -30.51 16.40 -32.33
N SER A 160 -31.62 15.80 -32.74
CA SER A 160 -32.35 16.11 -33.99
C SER A 160 -32.79 17.58 -34.15
N ASN A 161 -32.47 18.44 -33.19
CA ASN A 161 -32.81 19.86 -33.10
C ASN A 161 -31.59 20.80 -32.88
N ILE A 162 -30.34 20.32 -32.96
CA ILE A 162 -29.13 21.12 -32.71
C ILE A 162 -28.27 21.24 -33.98
N ASP A 163 -28.19 22.46 -34.53
CA ASP A 163 -27.29 22.79 -35.64
C ASP A 163 -26.03 23.48 -35.14
N VAL A 164 -24.88 23.13 -35.74
CA VAL A 164 -23.56 23.54 -35.28
C VAL A 164 -22.77 24.14 -36.45
N THR A 165 -22.38 25.41 -36.36
CA THR A 165 -21.46 26.04 -37.33
C THR A 165 -20.14 26.40 -36.67
N THR A 166 -19.05 25.81 -37.18
CA THR A 166 -17.69 26.16 -36.77
C THR A 166 -17.20 27.27 -37.71
N PRO A 167 -16.86 28.47 -37.21
CA PRO A 167 -16.26 29.47 -38.08
C PRO A 167 -14.90 28.98 -38.61
N SER A 168 -14.60 29.28 -39.88
CA SER A 168 -13.26 29.06 -40.44
C SER A 168 -12.24 29.92 -39.67
N SER A 169 -11.04 29.36 -39.48
CA SER A 169 -9.91 29.92 -38.74
C SER A 169 -9.44 31.26 -39.32
N ALA A 170 -10.18 32.34 -39.06
CA ALA A 170 -9.73 33.70 -39.33
C ALA A 170 -8.99 34.21 -38.09
N THR A 171 -7.71 34.49 -38.27
CA THR A 171 -6.79 35.13 -37.32
C THR A 171 -7.40 36.44 -36.80
N SER A 172 -7.88 36.42 -35.56
CA SER A 172 -8.29 37.63 -34.83
C SER A 172 -7.04 38.27 -34.18
N PRO A 173 -6.91 39.61 -34.11
CA PRO A 173 -5.63 40.28 -33.78
C PRO A 173 -5.15 40.13 -32.32
N ASN A 174 -5.88 39.42 -31.46
CA ASN A 174 -5.47 39.15 -30.08
C ASN A 174 -5.78 37.69 -29.78
N ASN A 175 -4.75 36.85 -29.61
CA ASN A 175 -4.84 35.44 -29.22
C ASN A 175 -5.42 35.21 -27.79
N ALA A 176 -6.16 36.17 -27.24
CA ALA A 176 -6.80 36.06 -25.94
C ALA A 176 -8.06 35.16 -26.02
N PRO A 177 -8.17 34.10 -25.21
CA PRO A 177 -9.33 33.24 -25.22
C PRO A 177 -10.61 34.01 -24.84
N SER A 178 -11.71 33.75 -25.55
CA SER A 178 -13.00 34.37 -25.23
C SER A 178 -13.44 34.02 -23.79
N PRO A 179 -14.20 34.89 -23.09
CA PRO A 179 -14.71 34.60 -21.75
C PRO A 179 -15.51 33.29 -21.64
N THR A 180 -16.07 32.81 -22.76
CA THR A 180 -16.79 31.53 -22.79
C THR A 180 -15.83 30.34 -22.88
N ILE A 181 -14.67 30.52 -23.53
CA ILE A 181 -13.60 29.52 -23.58
C ILE A 181 -13.03 29.32 -22.19
N GLN A 182 -12.71 30.41 -21.49
CA GLN A 182 -12.17 30.34 -20.13
C GLN A 182 -13.13 29.60 -19.18
N ILE A 183 -14.40 30.02 -19.13
CA ILE A 183 -15.40 29.36 -18.26
C ILE A 183 -15.63 27.90 -18.63
N THR A 184 -15.52 27.53 -19.91
CA THR A 184 -15.67 26.13 -20.32
C THR A 184 -14.48 25.29 -19.84
N LYS A 185 -13.26 25.84 -19.96
CA LYS A 185 -12.04 25.22 -19.42
C LYS A 185 -12.15 25.07 -17.90
N ASP A 186 -12.50 26.14 -17.18
CA ASP A 186 -12.62 26.12 -15.72
C ASP A 186 -13.67 25.09 -15.26
N ASN A 187 -14.82 25.02 -15.93
CA ASN A 187 -15.87 24.05 -15.61
C ASN A 187 -15.42 22.60 -15.87
N MET A 188 -14.67 22.36 -16.97
CA MET A 188 -14.08 21.05 -17.25
C MET A 188 -13.06 20.63 -16.18
N LEU A 189 -12.19 21.55 -15.73
CA LEU A 189 -11.20 21.28 -14.69
C LEU A 189 -11.88 20.95 -13.34
N ILE A 190 -12.99 21.62 -13.02
CA ILE A 190 -13.80 21.34 -11.83
C ILE A 190 -14.50 19.98 -11.94
N ASP A 191 -15.10 19.65 -13.10
CA ASP A 191 -15.72 18.33 -13.32
C ASP A 191 -14.68 17.21 -13.13
N ARG A 192 -13.45 17.41 -13.63
CA ARG A 192 -12.34 16.47 -13.45
C ARG A 192 -11.89 16.37 -11.98
N ALA A 193 -11.85 17.48 -11.24
CA ALA A 193 -11.57 17.47 -9.81
C ALA A 193 -12.67 16.73 -9.00
N CYS A 194 -13.94 16.87 -9.40
CA CYS A 194 -15.03 16.09 -8.81
C CYS A 194 -14.87 14.58 -9.06
N LEU A 195 -14.44 14.17 -10.26
CA LEU A 195 -14.14 12.76 -10.54
C LEU A 195 -13.02 12.23 -9.64
N PHE A 196 -11.97 13.03 -9.40
CA PHE A 196 -10.91 12.69 -8.46
C PHE A 196 -11.46 12.53 -7.03
N ALA A 197 -12.18 13.54 -6.53
CA ALA A 197 -12.73 13.52 -5.16
C ALA A 197 -13.76 12.40 -4.92
N GLN A 198 -14.41 11.93 -5.98
CA GLN A 198 -15.33 10.78 -5.96
C GLN A 198 -14.61 9.44 -6.13
N GLY A 199 -13.28 9.39 -6.16
CA GLY A 199 -12.53 8.13 -6.31
C GLY A 199 -12.53 7.54 -7.72
N HIS A 200 -13.14 8.22 -8.71
CA HIS A 200 -13.23 7.78 -10.11
C HIS A 200 -11.96 8.05 -10.92
N HIS A 201 -10.81 7.66 -10.36
CA HIS A 201 -9.47 7.93 -10.88
C HIS A 201 -9.25 7.34 -12.29
N GLU A 202 -9.70 6.11 -12.54
CA GLU A 202 -9.56 5.47 -13.86
C GLU A 202 -10.35 6.23 -14.95
N LYS A 203 -11.61 6.56 -14.63
CA LYS A 203 -12.46 7.36 -15.52
C LYS A 203 -11.83 8.73 -15.79
N LEU A 204 -11.21 9.35 -14.79
CA LEU A 204 -10.46 10.58 -14.97
C LEU A 204 -9.30 10.37 -15.95
N LEU A 205 -8.43 9.38 -15.72
CA LEU A 205 -7.26 9.12 -16.59
C LEU A 205 -7.64 8.79 -18.04
N LYS A 206 -8.76 8.08 -18.26
CA LYS A 206 -9.32 7.80 -19.60
C LYS A 206 -9.81 9.06 -20.33
N LEU A 207 -10.21 10.11 -19.60
CA LEU A 207 -10.63 11.39 -20.18
C LEU A 207 -9.46 12.32 -20.53
N LEU A 208 -8.25 12.02 -20.07
CA LEU A 208 -7.06 12.81 -20.32
C LEU A 208 -6.34 12.33 -21.57
N ASN A 209 -5.85 13.28 -22.38
CA ASN A 209 -4.92 12.95 -23.46
C ASN A 209 -3.56 12.49 -22.89
N GLY A 210 -2.68 11.93 -23.74
CA GLY A 210 -1.40 11.37 -23.28
C GLY A 210 -0.52 12.34 -22.47
N GLN A 211 -0.46 13.61 -22.88
CA GLN A 211 0.32 14.63 -22.17
C GLN A 211 -0.34 15.00 -20.83
N GLU A 212 -1.66 15.24 -20.81
CA GLU A 212 -2.39 15.51 -19.57
C GLU A 212 -2.29 14.35 -18.57
N ARG A 213 -2.36 13.11 -19.06
CA ARG A 213 -2.23 11.89 -18.25
C ARG A 213 -0.86 11.81 -17.61
N ARG A 214 0.21 12.05 -18.38
CA ARG A 214 1.58 12.12 -17.87
C ARG A 214 1.73 13.20 -16.81
N THR A 215 1.31 14.44 -17.11
CA THR A 215 1.42 15.56 -16.18
C THR A 215 0.68 15.29 -14.87
N LEU A 216 -0.54 14.72 -14.92
CA LEU A 216 -1.29 14.41 -13.69
C LEU A 216 -0.65 13.27 -12.89
N SER A 217 -0.22 12.19 -13.55
CA SER A 217 0.42 11.05 -12.87
C SER A 217 1.74 11.44 -12.20
N ASP A 218 2.59 12.21 -12.88
CA ASP A 218 3.85 12.69 -12.31
C ASP A 218 3.59 13.66 -11.13
N TRP A 219 2.59 14.52 -11.24
CA TRP A 219 2.18 15.41 -10.14
C TRP A 219 1.66 14.64 -8.92
N LEU A 220 0.83 13.61 -9.13
CA LEU A 220 0.33 12.74 -8.05
C LEU A 220 1.46 11.97 -7.35
N TYR A 221 2.46 11.51 -8.11
CA TYR A 221 3.67 10.92 -7.55
C TYR A 221 4.50 11.91 -6.73
N GLN A 222 4.67 13.14 -7.23
CA GLN A 222 5.37 14.18 -6.49
C GLN A 222 4.66 14.52 -5.18
N TYR A 223 3.32 14.57 -5.20
CA TYR A 223 2.53 14.76 -3.98
C TYR A 223 2.66 13.58 -3.02
N TRP A 224 2.62 12.34 -3.53
CA TRP A 224 2.87 11.14 -2.71
C TRP A 224 4.24 11.19 -2.05
N PHE A 225 5.29 11.53 -2.80
CA PHE A 225 6.67 11.59 -2.29
C PHE A 225 6.83 12.69 -1.24
N PHE A 226 6.21 13.85 -1.48
CA PHE A 226 6.10 14.92 -0.49
C PHE A 226 5.43 14.44 0.80
N CYS A 227 4.26 13.79 0.71
CA CYS A 227 3.54 13.27 1.87
C CYS A 227 4.36 12.22 2.64
N PHE A 228 5.01 11.30 1.92
CA PHE A 228 5.88 10.29 2.49
C PHE A 228 7.07 10.91 3.23
N LYS A 229 7.82 11.82 2.59
CA LYS A 229 8.95 12.53 3.22
C LYS A 229 8.50 13.35 4.43
N THR A 230 7.39 14.07 4.31
CA THR A 230 6.82 14.88 5.37
C THR A 230 6.44 14.00 6.57
N ALA A 231 5.71 12.91 6.36
CA ALA A 231 5.31 11.99 7.43
C ALA A 231 6.52 11.30 8.07
N LYS A 232 7.49 10.84 7.27
CA LYS A 232 8.72 10.17 7.74
C LYS A 232 9.52 11.01 8.73
N HIS A 233 9.59 12.31 8.47
CA HIS A 233 10.39 13.24 9.27
C HIS A 233 9.54 14.13 10.17
N TRP A 234 8.22 13.94 10.22
CA TRP A 234 7.37 14.77 11.04
C TRP A 234 7.81 14.78 12.51
N GLY A 235 8.06 15.98 13.05
CA GLY A 235 8.62 16.18 14.38
C GLY A 235 10.14 16.44 14.41
N LYS A 236 10.85 16.31 13.28
CA LYS A 236 12.29 16.61 13.15
C LYS A 236 12.67 17.13 11.75
N GLY A 237 13.80 17.84 11.64
CA GLY A 237 14.30 18.28 10.33
C GLY A 237 13.46 19.38 9.65
N PRO A 238 13.47 19.48 8.30
CA PRO A 238 12.74 20.52 7.58
C PRO A 238 11.23 20.48 7.79
N ARG A 239 10.64 21.65 8.09
CA ARG A 239 9.18 21.83 8.22
C ARG A 239 8.45 22.04 6.91
N ILE A 240 9.18 22.45 5.88
CA ILE A 240 8.62 22.77 4.56
C ILE A 240 9.44 22.00 3.55
N TRP A 241 8.76 21.25 2.69
CA TRP A 241 9.35 20.50 1.60
C TRP A 241 8.95 21.14 0.27
N THR A 242 9.91 21.78 -0.38
CA THR A 242 9.75 22.35 -1.73
C THR A 242 10.21 21.36 -2.79
N ALA A 243 9.87 21.60 -4.06
CA ALA A 243 10.34 20.79 -5.17
C ALA A 243 11.88 20.65 -5.23
N GLU A 244 12.60 21.70 -4.85
CA GLU A 244 14.06 21.76 -4.80
C GLU A 244 14.61 20.88 -3.66
N LEU A 245 14.07 21.02 -2.44
CA LEU A 245 14.46 20.19 -1.30
C LEU A 245 14.16 18.69 -1.52
N LEU A 246 13.15 18.40 -2.33
CA LEU A 246 12.80 17.03 -2.72
C LEU A 246 13.64 16.53 -3.91
N ASN A 247 14.53 17.34 -4.49
CA ASN A 247 15.44 16.97 -5.59
C ASN A 247 14.71 16.35 -6.80
N PHE A 248 13.55 16.88 -7.20
CA PHE A 248 12.81 16.30 -8.34
C PHE A 248 13.50 16.51 -9.70
N ASP A 249 14.32 17.53 -9.82
CA ASP A 249 15.13 17.87 -10.99
C ASP A 249 16.17 16.79 -11.34
N GLN A 250 16.73 16.11 -10.34
CA GLN A 250 17.74 15.04 -10.51
C GLN A 250 17.18 13.77 -11.17
N TYR A 251 15.86 13.57 -11.14
CA TYR A 251 15.21 12.33 -11.57
C TYR A 251 14.28 12.53 -12.78
N LEU A 252 14.53 13.57 -13.58
CA LEU A 252 13.75 13.82 -14.79
C LEU A 252 13.99 12.72 -15.85
N PRO A 253 12.93 12.17 -16.47
CA PRO A 253 13.08 11.25 -17.60
C PRO A 253 13.83 11.98 -18.72
N ALA A 254 14.88 11.37 -19.28
CA ALA A 254 15.63 11.96 -20.39
C ALA A 254 14.69 12.34 -21.54
N ALA A 255 14.39 13.64 -21.67
CA ALA A 255 13.53 14.14 -22.73
C ALA A 255 14.36 14.21 -24.02
N ARG A 256 14.00 13.40 -25.04
CA ARG A 256 14.37 13.72 -26.42
C ARG A 256 13.30 14.64 -27.03
N PRO A 257 13.67 15.71 -27.73
CA PRO A 257 12.73 16.48 -28.53
C PRO A 257 12.33 15.64 -29.76
N SER A 258 11.05 15.24 -29.84
CA SER A 258 10.49 14.64 -31.05
C SER A 258 10.13 15.75 -32.05
N LEU A 259 10.52 15.57 -33.32
CA LEU A 259 10.10 16.44 -34.43
C LEU A 259 8.58 16.40 -34.64
N PRO A 260 7.95 17.48 -35.15
CA PRO A 260 6.50 17.52 -35.34
C PRO A 260 6.09 16.62 -36.51
N GLY A 261 5.21 15.64 -36.28
CA GLY A 261 4.45 14.99 -37.36
C GLY A 261 4.29 13.46 -37.33
N THR A 262 4.92 12.71 -36.42
CA THR A 262 4.79 11.24 -36.37
C THR A 262 3.74 10.78 -35.34
N PRO A 263 2.87 9.80 -35.67
CA PRO A 263 1.95 9.16 -34.72
C PRO A 263 2.73 8.57 -33.53
N GLN A 264 2.29 8.86 -32.31
CA GLN A 264 3.11 8.82 -31.10
C GLN A 264 3.38 7.43 -30.48
N ASP A 265 2.93 6.31 -31.05
CA ASP A 265 2.77 5.10 -30.23
C ASP A 265 3.48 3.82 -30.71
N MET A 266 4.42 3.89 -31.67
CA MET A 266 5.01 2.67 -32.27
C MET A 266 6.54 2.67 -32.42
N THR A 267 7.29 3.49 -31.68
CA THR A 267 8.77 3.37 -31.70
C THR A 267 9.32 2.80 -30.42
N HIS A 268 9.75 1.54 -30.50
CA HIS A 268 10.55 0.86 -29.48
C HIS A 268 11.82 1.68 -29.17
N PRO A 269 12.11 2.03 -27.91
CA PRO A 269 13.35 2.72 -27.58
C PRO A 269 14.49 1.70 -27.41
N SER A 270 15.36 1.60 -28.41
CA SER A 270 16.74 1.16 -28.20
C SER A 270 17.50 2.32 -27.53
N ALA A 271 17.70 2.23 -26.22
CA ALA A 271 18.44 3.24 -25.47
C ALA A 271 19.94 3.09 -25.71
N SER A 272 20.60 4.13 -26.24
CA SER A 272 22.03 4.35 -26.03
C SER A 272 22.18 5.06 -24.69
N TYR A 273 22.53 4.33 -23.65
CA TYR A 273 22.75 4.87 -22.31
C TYR A 273 24.12 5.56 -22.26
N ASN A 274 24.17 6.78 -21.71
CA ASN A 274 25.39 7.33 -21.15
C ASN A 274 25.78 6.47 -19.92
N ASN A 275 27.07 6.17 -19.80
CA ASN A 275 27.70 5.25 -18.85
C ASN A 275 27.69 5.73 -17.38
N ASP A 276 26.54 6.14 -16.82
CA ASP A 276 26.42 6.24 -15.36
C ASP A 276 25.91 4.88 -14.84
N GLU A 277 26.85 4.10 -14.28
CA GLU A 277 26.56 2.84 -13.60
C GLU A 277 25.35 3.01 -12.67
N PRO A 278 24.37 2.08 -12.68
CA PRO A 278 23.26 2.13 -11.74
C PRO A 278 23.83 2.15 -10.31
N MET A 279 23.44 3.13 -9.49
CA MET A 279 23.77 3.10 -8.07
C MET A 279 23.11 1.87 -7.43
N LEU A 280 23.90 0.80 -7.25
CA LEU A 280 23.44 -0.42 -6.61
C LEU A 280 23.40 -0.21 -5.09
N PRO A 281 22.35 -0.68 -4.40
CA PRO A 281 22.37 -0.74 -2.95
C PRO A 281 23.46 -1.70 -2.47
N SER A 282 23.95 -1.48 -1.26
CA SER A 282 24.87 -2.42 -0.61
C SER A 282 24.17 -3.77 -0.37
N ASP A 283 24.93 -4.87 -0.42
CA ASP A 283 24.47 -6.20 0.00
C ASP A 283 24.46 -6.38 1.52
N LEU A 284 24.98 -5.39 2.25
CA LEU A 284 25.13 -5.43 3.70
C LEU A 284 23.91 -4.86 4.41
N CYS A 285 23.22 -5.70 5.19
CA CYS A 285 22.02 -5.33 5.95
C CYS A 285 22.31 -4.25 7.02
N ARG A 286 21.25 -3.53 7.40
CA ARG A 286 21.15 -2.78 8.66
C ARG A 286 20.32 -3.58 9.66
N TRP A 287 20.24 -3.15 10.92
CA TRP A 287 19.49 -3.89 11.95
C TRP A 287 19.03 -3.01 13.10
N TYR A 288 17.92 -3.41 13.71
CA TYR A 288 17.36 -2.84 14.93
C TYR A 288 17.64 -3.76 16.12
N ILE A 289 18.13 -3.20 17.22
CA ILE A 289 18.42 -3.91 18.47
C ILE A 289 17.45 -3.38 19.53
N HIS A 290 16.52 -4.23 19.94
CA HIS A 290 15.65 -3.94 21.08
C HIS A 290 16.48 -3.94 22.37
N VAL A 291 16.36 -2.89 23.17
CA VAL A 291 17.01 -2.76 24.48
C VAL A 291 15.97 -2.55 25.56
N ARG A 292 16.20 -3.06 26.77
CA ARG A 292 15.33 -2.80 27.92
C ARG A 292 15.36 -1.32 28.27
N GLN A 293 14.23 -0.78 28.72
CA GLN A 293 14.21 0.58 29.26
C GLN A 293 15.00 0.62 30.57
N ALA A 294 16.24 1.10 30.52
CA ALA A 294 17.02 1.34 31.72
C ALA A 294 16.45 2.56 32.44
N ARG A 295 16.10 2.42 33.72
CA ARG A 295 15.82 3.56 34.62
C ARG A 295 17.15 4.27 34.90
N TYR A 296 17.56 5.18 34.02
CA TYR A 296 18.62 6.12 34.35
C TYR A 296 18.01 7.31 35.10
N GLU A 297 18.68 7.75 36.17
CA GLU A 297 18.57 9.16 36.57
C GLU A 297 19.20 9.96 35.44
N GLU A 298 18.42 10.84 34.79
CA GLU A 298 18.99 11.87 33.93
C GLU A 298 20.03 12.62 34.77
N ILE A 299 21.31 12.36 34.51
CA ILE A 299 22.35 13.30 34.87
C ILE A 299 21.94 14.57 34.11
N PRO A 300 21.71 15.71 34.78
CA PRO A 300 21.37 16.94 34.09
C PRO A 300 22.38 17.10 32.97
N GLU A 301 21.92 17.08 31.71
CA GLU A 301 22.79 17.42 30.61
C GLU A 301 23.41 18.76 31.01
N GLU A 302 24.74 18.79 31.24
CA GLU A 302 25.45 20.04 31.06
C GLU A 302 24.97 20.50 29.70
N VAL A 303 24.29 21.65 29.66
CA VAL A 303 23.70 22.21 28.45
C VAL A 303 24.80 22.25 27.42
N TYR A 304 24.92 21.19 26.63
CA TYR A 304 25.85 21.11 25.55
C TYR A 304 25.13 21.93 24.50
N GLU A 305 25.29 23.25 24.57
CA GLU A 305 25.04 24.10 23.43
C GLU A 305 25.98 23.54 22.35
N PRO A 306 25.47 22.81 21.34
CA PRO A 306 26.33 22.40 20.25
C PRO A 306 26.98 23.69 19.74
N PRO A 307 28.31 23.70 19.49
CA PRO A 307 29.00 24.91 19.08
C PRO A 307 28.19 25.56 17.96
N ALA A 308 27.89 26.85 18.11
CA ALA A 308 26.93 27.63 17.31
C ALA A 308 27.29 27.78 15.81
N LEU A 309 27.99 26.82 15.21
CA LEU A 309 28.70 26.92 13.95
C LEU A 309 28.44 25.77 12.96
N ALA A 310 27.46 24.91 13.19
CA ALA A 310 26.90 24.10 12.11
C ALA A 310 25.38 24.30 12.09
N GLN A 311 24.89 25.12 11.15
CA GLN A 311 23.46 25.05 10.84
C GLN A 311 23.17 23.61 10.37
N PRO A 312 22.07 22.98 10.85
CA PRO A 312 21.68 21.65 10.38
C PRO A 312 21.63 21.68 8.86
N ASP A 313 22.34 20.75 8.22
CA ASP A 313 22.31 20.65 6.77
C ASP A 313 20.91 20.14 6.39
N SER A 314 20.17 20.91 5.60
CA SER A 314 18.84 20.52 5.11
C SER A 314 18.86 19.25 4.26
N SER A 315 20.03 18.80 3.82
CA SER A 315 20.24 17.60 3.02
C SER A 315 20.78 16.40 3.81
N ASP A 316 21.31 16.57 5.03
CA ASP A 316 21.81 15.48 5.87
C ASP A 316 20.87 15.18 7.05
N GLU A 317 20.09 14.11 6.92
CA GLU A 317 19.15 13.61 7.93
C GLU A 317 19.80 13.36 9.31
N ARG A 318 21.11 13.08 9.36
CA ARG A 318 21.83 12.79 10.60
C ARG A 318 22.03 14.04 11.47
N THR A 319 21.95 15.22 10.87
CA THR A 319 22.15 16.50 11.56
C THR A 319 20.85 17.09 12.11
N TRP A 320 19.71 16.47 11.83
CA TRP A 320 18.40 17.02 12.17
C TRP A 320 18.02 16.79 13.62
N THR A 321 17.67 17.88 14.30
CA THR A 321 17.12 17.87 15.66
C THR A 321 15.60 17.82 15.65
N SER A 322 15.02 17.39 16.77
CA SER A 322 13.58 17.47 17.02
C SER A 322 13.10 18.92 17.01
N TRP A 323 11.86 19.14 16.58
CA TRP A 323 11.25 20.47 16.65
C TRP A 323 11.02 20.91 18.09
N SER A 324 11.24 22.19 18.36
CA SER A 324 10.89 22.79 19.64
C SER A 324 9.39 22.68 19.89
N PRO A 325 8.94 22.41 21.14
CA PRO A 325 7.52 22.39 21.50
C PRO A 325 6.76 23.69 21.15
N ASN A 326 7.45 24.83 21.15
CA ASN A 326 6.87 26.14 20.84
C ASN A 326 6.66 26.38 19.34
N GLU A 327 7.17 25.49 18.49
CA GLU A 327 7.23 25.67 17.05
C GLU A 327 6.50 24.55 16.29
N GLN A 328 5.63 23.80 16.96
CA GLN A 328 4.91 22.72 16.30
C GLN A 328 3.95 23.29 15.24
N PRO A 329 4.09 22.87 13.96
CA PRO A 329 3.16 23.27 12.91
C PRO A 329 1.76 22.74 13.19
N ALA A 330 0.77 23.22 12.41
CA ALA A 330 -0.55 22.60 12.37
C ALA A 330 -0.43 21.08 12.12
N SER A 331 -1.47 20.31 12.49
CA SER A 331 -1.49 18.84 12.36
C SER A 331 -1.04 18.36 10.96
N LEU A 332 -0.47 17.15 10.88
CA LEU A 332 0.03 16.59 9.62
C LEU A 332 -0.99 16.71 8.48
N GLN A 333 -2.26 16.35 8.73
CA GLN A 333 -3.34 16.48 7.75
C GLN A 333 -3.51 17.91 7.20
N ALA A 334 -3.39 18.93 8.06
CA ALA A 334 -3.55 20.32 7.67
C ALA A 334 -2.39 20.76 6.78
N HIS A 335 -1.17 20.34 7.13
CA HIS A 335 0.01 20.58 6.30
C HIS A 335 -0.08 19.91 4.92
N LEU A 336 -0.59 18.68 4.85
CA LEU A 336 -0.84 17.99 3.57
C LEU A 336 -1.90 18.74 2.73
N ARG A 337 -2.99 19.22 3.36
CA ARG A 337 -4.03 20.03 2.70
C ARG A 337 -3.47 21.34 2.16
N ASP A 338 -2.69 22.04 2.97
CA ASP A 338 -2.08 23.32 2.59
C ASP A 338 -1.11 23.15 1.42
N ALA A 339 -0.34 22.06 1.40
CA ALA A 339 0.55 21.74 0.29
C ALA A 339 -0.19 21.52 -1.03
N LEU A 340 -1.39 20.92 -1.01
CA LEU A 340 -2.25 20.85 -2.21
C LEU A 340 -2.64 22.23 -2.71
N GLU A 341 -2.99 23.16 -1.81
CA GLU A 341 -3.45 24.49 -2.21
C GLU A 341 -2.33 25.36 -2.82
N HIS A 342 -1.13 25.32 -2.24
CA HIS A 342 0.00 26.16 -2.66
C HIS A 342 0.84 25.51 -3.78
N ASN A 343 0.90 24.18 -3.83
CA ASN A 343 1.63 23.40 -4.84
C ASN A 343 3.16 23.59 -4.84
N ASP A 344 3.74 24.07 -3.74
CA ASP A 344 5.19 24.37 -3.64
C ASP A 344 6.09 23.11 -3.69
N PHE A 345 5.52 21.93 -3.44
CA PHE A 345 6.23 20.66 -3.50
C PHE A 345 6.53 20.21 -4.95
N SER A 346 5.86 20.76 -5.96
CA SER A 346 5.95 20.28 -7.35
C SER A 346 6.65 21.29 -8.25
N PRO A 347 7.55 20.85 -9.16
CA PRO A 347 8.05 21.72 -10.22
C PRO A 347 6.99 22.00 -11.31
N THR A 348 5.85 21.30 -11.30
CA THR A 348 4.77 21.47 -12.26
C THR A 348 3.89 22.65 -11.85
N PRO A 349 3.74 23.70 -12.66
CA PRO A 349 2.87 24.83 -12.34
C PRO A 349 1.40 24.42 -12.21
N ALA A 350 0.68 24.97 -11.23
CA ALA A 350 -0.73 24.67 -11.01
C ALA A 350 -1.63 24.98 -12.23
N THR A 351 -1.21 25.91 -13.09
CA THR A 351 -1.91 26.27 -14.35
C THR A 351 -1.84 25.20 -15.43
N ASP A 352 -0.86 24.30 -15.35
CA ASP A 352 -0.59 23.26 -16.34
C ASP A 352 -1.28 21.94 -15.99
N LEU A 353 -1.83 21.85 -14.77
CA LEU A 353 -2.52 20.66 -14.29
C LEU A 353 -3.89 20.49 -14.97
N PRO A 354 -4.25 19.26 -15.38
CA PRO A 354 -5.51 19.00 -16.07
C PRO A 354 -6.72 18.91 -15.13
N VAL A 355 -6.58 19.33 -13.87
CA VAL A 355 -7.60 19.29 -12.80
C VAL A 355 -7.58 20.60 -12.00
N ALA A 356 -8.72 20.97 -11.40
CA ALA A 356 -8.80 22.15 -10.54
C ALA A 356 -8.29 21.86 -9.12
N ILE A 357 -6.98 22.05 -8.87
CA ILE A 357 -6.33 21.78 -7.59
C ILE A 357 -6.99 22.47 -6.38
N PRO A 358 -7.38 23.76 -6.44
CA PRO A 358 -8.07 24.39 -5.31
C PRO A 358 -9.36 23.67 -4.90
N GLN A 359 -10.00 22.93 -5.82
CA GLN A 359 -11.18 22.13 -5.48
C GLN A 359 -10.81 20.79 -4.84
N ILE A 360 -9.67 20.20 -5.20
CA ILE A 360 -9.16 18.98 -4.54
C ILE A 360 -8.72 19.32 -3.11
N ALA A 361 -7.94 20.39 -2.91
CA ALA A 361 -7.54 20.87 -1.58
C ALA A 361 -8.77 21.14 -0.70
N LYS A 362 -9.78 21.82 -1.27
CA LYS A 362 -11.04 22.09 -0.60
C LYS A 362 -11.86 20.83 -0.30
N ALA A 363 -11.80 19.80 -1.15
CA ALA A 363 -12.47 18.52 -0.91
C ALA A 363 -11.79 17.71 0.21
N ALA A 364 -10.48 17.86 0.36
CA ALA A 364 -9.65 17.22 1.36
C ALA A 364 -9.63 17.96 2.72
N ASP A 365 -10.33 19.11 2.78
CA ASP A 365 -10.46 19.90 3.99
C ASP A 365 -11.19 19.13 5.10
N GLU A 366 -10.71 19.30 6.34
CA GLU A 366 -11.23 18.63 7.52
C GLU A 366 -12.70 18.94 7.80
N GLU A 367 -13.18 20.14 7.44
CA GLU A 367 -14.60 20.50 7.57
C GLU A 367 -15.51 19.66 6.65
N ARG A 368 -14.95 19.04 5.61
CA ARG A 368 -15.71 18.33 4.57
C ARG A 368 -15.51 16.83 4.57
N SER A 369 -14.30 16.38 4.92
CA SER A 369 -13.96 14.97 4.86
C SER A 369 -12.88 14.61 5.87
N SER A 370 -13.03 13.44 6.48
CA SER A 370 -12.01 12.82 7.32
C SER A 370 -10.99 12.00 6.53
N GLU A 371 -11.14 11.86 5.21
CA GLU A 371 -10.31 10.95 4.42
C GLU A 371 -8.83 11.34 4.44
N LEU A 372 -8.50 12.64 4.47
CA LEU A 372 -7.11 13.08 4.55
C LEU A 372 -6.45 12.70 5.89
N LEU A 373 -7.21 12.62 6.99
CA LEU A 373 -6.70 12.11 8.27
C LEU A 373 -6.38 10.61 8.19
N VAL A 374 -7.20 9.83 7.47
CA VAL A 374 -6.95 8.40 7.22
C VAL A 374 -5.74 8.21 6.31
N GLU A 375 -5.59 9.03 5.27
CA GLU A 375 -4.40 9.03 4.40
C GLU A 375 -3.14 9.42 5.20
N ALA A 376 -3.24 10.38 6.13
CA ALA A 376 -2.13 10.76 7.01
C ALA A 376 -1.70 9.60 7.92
N LEU A 377 -2.64 8.78 8.42
CA LEU A 377 -2.30 7.52 9.10
C LEU A 377 -1.53 6.58 8.16
N GLY A 378 -2.02 6.42 6.93
CA GLY A 378 -1.37 5.57 5.92
C GLY A 378 0.06 5.99 5.62
N PHE A 379 0.32 7.29 5.39
CA PHE A 379 1.68 7.80 5.19
C PHE A 379 2.56 7.62 6.43
N SER A 380 2.00 7.75 7.63
CA SER A 380 2.74 7.52 8.89
C SER A 380 3.14 6.05 9.04
N ILE A 381 2.26 5.12 8.67
CA ILE A 381 2.56 3.68 8.64
C ILE A 381 3.61 3.36 7.56
N MET A 382 3.40 3.82 6.32
CA MET A 382 4.30 3.57 5.19
C MET A 382 5.70 4.14 5.42
N SER A 383 5.82 5.23 6.17
CA SER A 383 7.10 5.86 6.56
C SER A 383 7.65 5.38 7.91
N ARG A 384 6.88 4.54 8.63
CA ARG A 384 7.23 3.95 9.92
C ARG A 384 7.52 4.99 11.00
N ASN A 385 6.86 6.15 10.92
CA ASN A 385 6.89 7.16 11.96
C ASN A 385 5.87 6.78 13.05
N VAL A 386 6.33 5.98 14.01
CA VAL A 386 5.52 5.41 15.10
C VAL A 386 4.83 6.50 15.93
N ASP A 387 5.52 7.59 16.24
CA ASP A 387 4.94 8.69 17.03
C ASP A 387 3.72 9.30 16.33
N GLN A 388 3.82 9.51 15.01
CA GLN A 388 2.69 9.99 14.22
C GLN A 388 1.58 8.97 14.06
N MET A 389 1.91 7.69 13.89
CA MET A 389 0.91 6.62 13.87
C MET A 389 0.06 6.67 15.14
N VAL A 390 0.69 6.72 16.31
CA VAL A 390 0.01 6.74 17.60
C VAL A 390 -0.84 8.00 17.75
N GLU A 391 -0.29 9.18 17.44
CA GLU A 391 -1.03 10.44 17.56
C GLU A 391 -2.25 10.50 16.64
N ILE A 392 -2.09 10.13 15.37
CA ILE A 392 -3.20 10.11 14.41
C ILE A 392 -4.25 9.05 14.79
N SER A 393 -3.83 7.86 15.24
CA SER A 393 -4.75 6.84 15.74
C SER A 393 -5.56 7.33 16.94
N ARG A 394 -4.95 8.12 17.85
CA ARG A 394 -5.69 8.77 18.96
C ARG A 394 -6.71 9.77 18.44
N GLN A 395 -6.35 10.58 17.44
CA GLN A 395 -7.28 11.55 16.83
C GLN A 395 -8.45 10.86 16.12
N LEU A 396 -8.19 9.81 15.33
CA LEU A 396 -9.23 9.00 14.68
C LEU A 396 -10.20 8.41 15.71
N ARG A 397 -9.67 7.86 16.81
CA ARG A 397 -10.49 7.33 17.92
C ARG A 397 -11.36 8.41 18.56
N ARG A 398 -10.80 9.59 18.85
CA ARG A 398 -11.54 10.73 19.42
C ARG A 398 -12.69 11.20 18.51
N LYS A 399 -12.50 11.11 17.19
CA LYS A 399 -13.49 11.49 16.18
C LYS A 399 -14.45 10.37 15.77
N GLY A 400 -14.28 9.15 16.28
CA GLY A 400 -15.11 8.00 15.92
C GLY A 400 -14.93 7.53 14.47
N ILE A 401 -13.78 7.80 13.85
CA ILE A 401 -13.48 7.38 12.47
C ILE A 401 -12.78 6.02 12.51
N ASP A 402 -13.23 5.09 11.66
CA ASP A 402 -12.65 3.75 11.56
C ASP A 402 -11.69 3.62 10.35
N PRO A 403 -10.40 3.32 10.58
CA PRO A 403 -9.43 3.14 9.50
C PRO A 403 -9.42 1.70 8.93
N VAL A 404 -10.42 0.84 9.18
CA VAL A 404 -10.45 -0.54 8.63
C VAL A 404 -10.15 -0.60 7.12
N SER A 405 -10.70 0.33 6.32
CA SER A 405 -10.48 0.39 4.86
C SER A 405 -9.03 0.64 4.43
N LEU A 406 -8.18 1.11 5.33
CA LEU A 406 -6.73 1.25 5.10
C LEU A 406 -5.99 -0.08 5.26
N HIS A 407 -6.60 -1.06 5.94
CA HIS A 407 -5.97 -2.28 6.43
C HIS A 407 -4.62 -2.01 7.12
N PRO A 408 -4.62 -1.29 8.28
CA PRO A 408 -3.39 -0.76 8.88
C PRO A 408 -2.29 -1.80 9.15
N PHE A 409 -2.67 -3.02 9.55
CA PHE A 409 -1.72 -4.10 9.80
C PHE A 409 -1.09 -4.65 8.50
N HIS A 410 -1.87 -4.83 7.43
CA HIS A 410 -1.35 -5.22 6.11
C HIS A 410 -0.47 -4.12 5.53
N LEU A 411 -0.81 -2.85 5.74
CA LEU A 411 0.04 -1.75 5.33
C LEU A 411 1.38 -1.75 6.12
N ALA A 412 1.34 -1.93 7.44
CA ALA A 412 2.54 -1.97 8.27
C ALA A 412 3.47 -3.14 7.91
N THR A 413 2.93 -4.33 7.67
CA THR A 413 3.72 -5.50 7.24
C THR A 413 4.23 -5.36 5.81
N SER A 414 3.51 -4.68 4.92
CA SER A 414 3.97 -4.39 3.55
C SER A 414 5.16 -3.42 3.53
N PHE A 415 5.25 -2.51 4.50
CA PHE A 415 6.34 -1.53 4.64
C PHE A 415 7.25 -1.88 5.84
N LEU A 416 7.36 -3.16 6.20
CA LEU A 416 8.16 -3.60 7.34
C LEU A 416 9.63 -3.17 7.20
N ASP A 417 10.20 -2.61 8.27
CA ASP A 417 11.58 -2.12 8.34
C ASP A 417 12.27 -2.64 9.61
N GLY A 418 12.97 -3.75 9.46
CA GLY A 418 13.79 -4.41 10.47
C GLY A 418 15.05 -3.65 10.88
N SER A 419 15.35 -2.50 10.25
CA SER A 419 16.51 -1.69 10.57
C SER A 419 16.21 -0.49 11.46
N LYS A 420 14.97 0.02 11.45
CA LYS A 420 14.59 1.23 12.19
C LYS A 420 13.48 1.05 13.20
N THR A 421 12.52 0.16 12.93
CA THR A 421 11.34 -0.01 13.80
C THR A 421 11.07 -1.47 14.17
N CYS A 422 11.64 -2.44 13.45
CA CYS A 422 11.39 -3.86 13.65
C CYS A 422 9.88 -4.15 13.72
N CYS A 423 9.35 -4.50 14.89
CA CYS A 423 7.95 -4.83 15.12
C CYS A 423 7.12 -3.70 15.77
N ASP A 424 7.71 -2.53 16.05
CA ASP A 424 7.09 -1.46 16.85
C ASP A 424 5.80 -0.92 16.21
N ALA A 425 5.76 -0.84 14.88
CA ALA A 425 4.54 -0.45 14.16
C ALA A 425 3.38 -1.42 14.44
N ILE A 426 3.64 -2.73 14.46
CA ILE A 426 2.62 -3.75 14.77
C ILE A 426 2.20 -3.67 16.23
N PHE A 427 3.15 -3.51 17.16
CA PHE A 427 2.85 -3.31 18.57
C PHE A 427 1.90 -2.13 18.79
N TRP A 428 2.23 -0.95 18.26
CA TRP A 428 1.38 0.22 18.48
C TRP A 428 0.00 0.09 17.82
N LEU A 429 -0.08 -0.57 16.66
CA LEU A 429 -1.38 -0.87 16.05
C LEU A 429 -2.22 -1.83 16.91
N THR A 430 -1.64 -2.86 17.51
CA THR A 430 -2.39 -3.78 18.41
C THR A 430 -2.80 -3.10 19.71
N VAL A 431 -1.98 -2.20 20.26
CA VAL A 431 -2.35 -1.35 21.41
C VAL A 431 -3.50 -0.41 21.05
N MET A 432 -3.46 0.18 19.85
CA MET A 432 -4.45 1.17 19.41
C MET A 432 -5.77 0.57 18.91
N TYR A 433 -5.76 -0.66 18.39
CA TYR A 433 -6.94 -1.34 17.85
C TYR A 433 -7.10 -2.71 18.50
N ARG A 434 -7.94 -2.77 19.56
CA ARG A 434 -8.26 -3.98 20.34
C ARG A 434 -9.68 -4.49 20.07
N GLY A 435 -9.92 -5.76 20.37
CA GLY A 435 -11.25 -6.39 20.35
C GLY A 435 -11.83 -6.54 18.94
N ALA A 436 -13.11 -6.18 18.76
CA ALA A 436 -13.83 -6.37 17.50
C ALA A 436 -13.15 -5.68 16.28
N LYS A 437 -12.45 -4.57 16.52
CA LYS A 437 -11.71 -3.86 15.45
C LYS A 437 -10.52 -4.66 14.94
N THR A 438 -9.79 -5.34 15.83
CA THR A 438 -8.67 -6.22 15.45
C THR A 438 -9.17 -7.34 14.53
N HIS A 439 -10.34 -7.93 14.84
CA HIS A 439 -10.94 -8.96 14.00
C HIS A 439 -11.31 -8.44 12.60
N ALA A 440 -11.86 -7.22 12.51
CA ALA A 440 -12.20 -6.60 11.23
C ALA A 440 -10.95 -6.24 10.38
N MET A 441 -9.80 -6.03 11.01
CA MET A 441 -8.54 -5.66 10.34
C MET A 441 -7.59 -6.85 10.12
N TYR A 442 -7.92 -8.05 10.59
CA TYR A 442 -7.05 -9.23 10.46
C TYR A 442 -7.02 -9.78 9.03
N LEU A 443 -8.13 -9.68 8.31
CA LEU A 443 -8.26 -10.04 6.91
C LEU A 443 -8.29 -8.79 6.04
N ASN A 444 -7.63 -8.83 4.88
CA ASN A 444 -7.84 -7.84 3.84
C ASN A 444 -8.99 -8.23 2.90
N GLU A 445 -9.26 -7.38 1.91
CA GLU A 445 -10.30 -7.60 0.90
C GLU A 445 -10.06 -8.82 -0.02
N HIS A 446 -8.84 -9.34 -0.08
CA HIS A 446 -8.48 -10.58 -0.78
C HIS A 446 -8.58 -11.83 0.11
N GLY A 447 -8.90 -11.64 1.39
CA GLY A 447 -8.94 -12.71 2.39
C GLY A 447 -7.55 -13.12 2.92
N HIS A 448 -6.50 -12.32 2.68
CA HIS A 448 -5.18 -12.55 3.27
C HIS A 448 -5.17 -12.11 4.73
N THR A 449 -4.63 -12.97 5.59
CA THR A 449 -4.36 -12.67 6.99
C THR A 449 -3.16 -11.74 7.16
N ILE A 450 -2.91 -11.23 8.36
CA ILE A 450 -1.68 -10.49 8.67
C ILE A 450 -0.45 -11.42 8.54
N LEU A 451 -0.56 -12.70 8.92
CA LEU A 451 0.49 -13.70 8.74
C LEU A 451 0.80 -13.94 7.26
N ASP A 452 -0.23 -14.02 6.41
CA ASP A 452 -0.07 -14.11 4.96
C ASP A 452 0.73 -12.92 4.42
N ASN A 453 0.46 -11.71 4.92
CA ASN A 453 1.18 -10.53 4.47
C ASN A 453 2.65 -10.50 4.95
N LEU A 454 2.98 -11.14 6.09
CA LEU A 454 4.37 -11.40 6.49
C LEU A 454 5.06 -12.38 5.51
N MET A 455 4.35 -13.42 5.04
CA MET A 455 4.87 -14.32 4.00
C MET A 455 5.11 -13.57 2.69
N ILE A 456 4.15 -12.73 2.27
CA ILE A 456 4.33 -11.84 1.10
C ILE A 456 5.56 -10.95 1.30
N ALA A 457 5.79 -10.41 2.50
CA ALA A 457 6.94 -9.56 2.78
C ALA A 457 8.28 -10.31 2.59
N ILE A 458 8.36 -11.59 3.02
CA ILE A 458 9.52 -12.47 2.77
C ILE A 458 9.72 -12.65 1.26
N ILE A 459 8.67 -13.06 0.54
CA ILE A 459 8.71 -13.36 -0.89
C ILE A 459 9.12 -12.13 -1.71
N LYS A 460 8.49 -10.98 -1.42
CA LYS A 460 8.79 -9.68 -2.02
C LYS A 460 10.27 -9.32 -1.90
N SER A 461 10.87 -9.55 -0.73
CA SER A 461 12.21 -9.05 -0.40
C SER A 461 13.33 -10.00 -0.80
N HIS A 462 13.04 -11.31 -0.89
CA HIS A 462 14.07 -12.35 -1.01
C HIS A 462 13.90 -13.26 -2.23
N THR A 463 12.91 -13.02 -3.09
CA THR A 463 12.69 -13.82 -4.31
C THR A 463 12.46 -12.95 -5.56
N SER A 464 12.41 -13.61 -6.71
CA SER A 464 11.90 -13.04 -7.97
C SER A 464 10.46 -13.45 -8.26
N ALA A 465 9.72 -14.00 -7.29
CA ALA A 465 8.31 -14.32 -7.45
C ALA A 465 7.51 -13.06 -7.78
N ARG A 466 6.40 -13.24 -8.48
CA ARG A 466 5.45 -12.16 -8.80
C ARG A 466 4.19 -12.31 -7.95
N PRO A 467 3.41 -11.23 -7.76
CA PRO A 467 2.15 -11.28 -7.03
C PRO A 467 1.20 -12.40 -7.46
N VAL A 468 1.05 -12.60 -8.77
CA VAL A 468 0.19 -13.65 -9.35
C VAL A 468 0.62 -15.08 -8.99
N ASP A 469 1.88 -15.29 -8.61
CA ASP A 469 2.37 -16.61 -8.22
C ASP A 469 1.85 -17.03 -6.83
N LEU A 470 1.36 -16.07 -6.02
CA LEU A 470 0.80 -16.30 -4.69
C LEU A 470 -0.73 -16.33 -4.65
N ASP A 471 -1.37 -15.52 -5.51
CA ASP A 471 -2.83 -15.39 -5.57
C ASP A 471 -3.27 -15.02 -6.99
N ASP A 472 -4.22 -15.78 -7.55
CA ASP A 472 -4.77 -15.53 -8.90
C ASP A 472 -5.52 -14.18 -8.97
N ASN A 473 -6.00 -13.66 -7.83
CA ASN A 473 -6.58 -12.33 -7.74
C ASN A 473 -5.56 -11.22 -8.03
N PHE A 474 -4.26 -11.52 -7.97
CA PHE A 474 -3.18 -10.60 -8.29
C PHE A 474 -2.71 -10.64 -9.75
N ARG A 475 -3.48 -11.25 -10.67
CA ARG A 475 -3.12 -11.32 -12.10
C ARG A 475 -2.84 -9.97 -12.77
N ASP A 476 -3.50 -8.90 -12.30
CA ASP A 476 -3.40 -7.54 -12.83
C ASP A 476 -2.46 -6.65 -11.96
N VAL A 477 -1.87 -7.22 -10.90
CA VAL A 477 -0.95 -6.55 -9.97
C VAL A 477 0.48 -6.77 -10.45
N GLU A 478 1.15 -5.69 -10.87
CA GLU A 478 2.48 -5.76 -11.49
C GLU A 478 3.61 -5.99 -10.47
N ARG A 479 3.43 -5.51 -9.23
CA ARG A 479 4.44 -5.54 -8.16
C ARG A 479 3.82 -5.74 -6.79
N PHE A 480 4.63 -6.13 -5.80
CA PHE A 480 4.18 -6.16 -4.42
C PHE A 480 4.09 -4.75 -3.81
N ALA A 481 3.15 -4.58 -2.88
CA ALA A 481 3.05 -3.41 -2.03
C ALA A 481 4.32 -3.25 -1.17
N GLY A 482 4.85 -2.03 -1.10
CA GLY A 482 6.02 -1.69 -0.30
C GLY A 482 7.34 -2.28 -0.78
N GLU A 483 7.45 -2.75 -2.02
CA GLU A 483 8.72 -3.27 -2.59
C GLU A 483 9.83 -2.19 -2.62
N GLU A 484 9.46 -0.91 -2.53
CA GLU A 484 10.33 0.24 -2.35
C GLU A 484 11.00 0.33 -0.96
N VAL A 485 10.61 -0.51 0.00
CA VAL A 485 11.21 -0.60 1.33
C VAL A 485 11.80 -2.00 1.53
N ASP A 486 13.11 -2.06 1.76
CA ASP A 486 13.80 -3.29 2.08
C ASP A 486 13.63 -3.63 3.56
N ILE A 487 13.21 -4.86 3.87
CA ILE A 487 12.99 -5.27 5.26
C ILE A 487 14.27 -5.15 6.10
N CYS A 488 15.44 -5.36 5.51
CA CYS A 488 16.72 -5.23 6.22
C CYS A 488 17.39 -3.85 6.07
N GLY A 489 16.66 -2.85 5.56
CA GLY A 489 17.06 -1.43 5.60
C GLY A 489 18.14 -1.02 4.61
N ARG A 490 18.40 -1.78 3.55
CA ARG A 490 19.42 -1.43 2.54
C ARG A 490 18.95 -0.32 1.61
N TRP A 491 17.64 -0.21 1.39
CA TRP A 491 17.00 0.90 0.70
C TRP A 491 15.60 1.19 1.27
N ASP A 492 15.10 2.37 0.92
CA ASP A 492 13.80 2.92 1.28
C ASP A 492 13.26 3.73 0.09
N ALA A 493 12.00 4.15 0.14
CA ALA A 493 11.32 4.80 -0.99
C ALA A 493 11.98 6.12 -1.45
N ASP A 494 12.70 6.77 -0.53
CA ASP A 494 13.46 8.01 -0.76
C ASP A 494 14.95 7.79 -1.01
N SER A 495 15.40 6.53 -1.08
CA SER A 495 16.79 6.22 -1.46
C SER A 495 17.07 6.63 -2.91
N PRO A 496 18.23 7.26 -3.20
CA PRO A 496 18.58 7.70 -4.55
C PRO A 496 18.50 6.59 -5.61
N CYS A 497 18.93 5.37 -5.26
CA CYS A 497 18.87 4.21 -6.16
C CYS A 497 17.42 3.86 -6.55
N VAL A 498 16.49 3.84 -5.61
CA VAL A 498 15.06 3.54 -5.84
C VAL A 498 14.42 4.62 -6.71
N ARG A 499 14.68 5.90 -6.41
CA ARG A 499 14.17 7.02 -7.20
C ARG A 499 14.69 6.98 -8.64
N GLN A 500 15.98 6.68 -8.83
CA GLN A 500 16.59 6.55 -10.15
C GLN A 500 16.02 5.36 -10.93
N LEU A 501 15.79 4.23 -10.27
CA LEU A 501 15.19 3.03 -10.86
C LEU A 501 13.80 3.34 -11.46
N TYR A 502 12.94 4.02 -10.69
CA TYR A 502 11.60 4.38 -11.15
C TYR A 502 11.61 5.48 -12.21
N ALA A 503 12.52 6.44 -12.12
CA ALA A 503 12.73 7.45 -13.17
C ALA A 503 13.14 6.82 -14.51
N ARG A 504 13.88 5.70 -14.47
CA ARG A 504 14.25 4.89 -15.65
C ARG A 504 13.09 4.02 -16.17
N GLY A 505 11.93 4.04 -15.52
CA GLY A 505 10.71 3.36 -15.96
C GLY A 505 10.60 1.90 -15.50
N HIS A 506 11.38 1.48 -14.50
CA HIS A 506 11.23 0.15 -13.91
C HIS A 506 10.12 0.18 -12.87
N THR A 507 9.26 -0.84 -12.86
CA THR A 507 8.15 -0.92 -11.90
C THR A 507 8.50 -1.72 -10.66
N SER A 508 9.45 -2.66 -10.70
CA SER A 508 9.82 -3.52 -9.56
C SER A 508 11.31 -3.43 -9.23
N ILE A 509 11.66 -3.83 -8.01
CA ILE A 509 13.06 -3.88 -7.58
C ILE A 509 13.75 -5.07 -8.29
N PRO A 510 14.90 -4.84 -8.96
CA PRO A 510 15.61 -5.90 -9.64
C PRO A 510 15.98 -7.06 -8.69
N PRO A 511 15.87 -8.32 -9.13
CA PRO A 511 16.30 -9.45 -8.33
C PRO A 511 17.79 -9.42 -7.96
N SER A 512 18.61 -8.68 -8.70
CA SER A 512 20.04 -8.45 -8.40
C SER A 512 20.30 -7.59 -7.17
N TRP A 513 19.30 -6.88 -6.64
CA TRP A 513 19.42 -6.12 -5.39
C TRP A 513 19.06 -6.97 -4.16
N LYS A 514 18.40 -8.11 -4.37
CA LYS A 514 17.88 -8.94 -3.29
C LYS A 514 18.96 -9.95 -2.88
N HIS A 515 19.02 -10.26 -1.59
CA HIS A 515 19.84 -11.36 -1.05
C HIS A 515 18.95 -12.40 -0.35
N LYS A 516 19.55 -13.46 0.21
CA LYS A 516 18.81 -14.51 0.94
C LYS A 516 17.98 -13.94 2.09
N PHE A 517 17.04 -14.74 2.60
CA PHE A 517 16.29 -14.39 3.81
C PHE A 517 17.26 -14.26 5.01
N CYS A 518 17.58 -13.01 5.37
CA CYS A 518 18.69 -12.67 6.27
C CYS A 518 18.25 -12.50 7.72
N ASN A 519 19.20 -12.52 8.66
CA ASN A 519 18.92 -12.44 10.10
C ASN A 519 18.14 -11.18 10.52
N THR A 520 18.37 -10.01 9.89
CA THR A 520 17.54 -8.82 10.17
C THR A 520 16.08 -9.05 9.78
N SER A 521 15.84 -9.58 8.58
CA SER A 521 14.49 -9.88 8.12
C SER A 521 13.83 -10.95 9.00
N ILE A 522 14.58 -11.99 9.37
CA ILE A 522 14.09 -13.08 10.24
C ILE A 522 13.64 -12.50 11.58
N GLN A 523 14.48 -11.68 12.23
CA GLN A 523 14.15 -11.02 13.48
C GLN A 523 12.87 -10.18 13.35
N ALA A 524 12.76 -9.36 12.30
CA ALA A 524 11.58 -8.51 12.10
C ALA A 524 10.29 -9.33 11.94
N ILE A 525 10.33 -10.41 11.16
CA ILE A 525 9.18 -11.31 10.95
C ILE A 525 8.80 -12.01 12.26
N CYS A 526 9.76 -12.64 12.95
CA CYS A 526 9.49 -13.38 14.20
C CYS A 526 8.95 -12.43 15.28
N HIS A 527 9.56 -11.26 15.44
CA HIS A 527 9.07 -10.27 16.41
C HIS A 527 7.67 -9.74 16.07
N CYS A 528 7.32 -9.61 14.79
CA CYS A 528 5.95 -9.27 14.39
C CYS A 528 4.96 -10.37 14.76
N ILE A 529 5.32 -11.64 14.57
CA ILE A 529 4.50 -12.78 15.00
C ILE A 529 4.31 -12.74 16.52
N ASP A 530 5.38 -12.58 17.28
CA ASP A 530 5.34 -12.50 18.75
C ASP A 530 4.39 -11.39 19.21
N ARG A 531 4.51 -10.16 18.67
CA ARG A 531 3.65 -9.01 19.01
C ARG A 531 2.19 -9.23 18.66
N MET A 532 1.90 -9.98 17.59
CA MET A 532 0.53 -10.36 17.26
C MET A 532 -0.04 -11.29 18.34
N PHE A 533 0.71 -12.30 18.77
CA PHE A 533 0.28 -13.25 19.80
C PHE A 533 0.13 -12.63 21.19
N SER A 534 0.87 -11.57 21.51
CA SER A 534 0.74 -10.88 22.80
C SER A 534 -0.55 -10.08 22.95
N HIS A 535 -1.11 -9.59 21.84
CA HIS A 535 -2.19 -8.58 21.89
C HIS A 535 -3.45 -8.93 21.07
N MET A 536 -3.37 -9.92 20.18
CA MET A 536 -4.53 -10.39 19.41
C MET A 536 -5.14 -11.66 20.01
N PRO A 537 -6.46 -11.90 19.82
CA PRO A 537 -7.08 -13.12 20.32
C PRO A 537 -6.45 -14.38 19.69
N ARG A 538 -5.92 -15.30 20.53
CA ARG A 538 -5.31 -16.56 20.06
C ARG A 538 -6.21 -17.38 19.11
N PRO A 539 -7.55 -17.53 19.33
CA PRO A 539 -8.40 -18.26 18.38
C PRO A 539 -8.41 -17.64 16.98
N LEU A 540 -8.35 -16.30 16.86
CA LEU A 540 -8.29 -15.61 15.58
C LEU A 540 -7.01 -15.97 14.81
N LEU A 541 -5.87 -16.03 15.50
CA LEU A 541 -4.59 -16.36 14.89
C LEU A 541 -4.47 -17.86 14.54
N LEU A 542 -4.91 -18.74 15.44
CA LEU A 542 -4.67 -20.19 15.33
C LEU A 542 -5.69 -20.91 14.44
N GLN A 543 -6.91 -20.40 14.30
CA GLN A 543 -8.00 -21.10 13.60
C GLN A 543 -8.32 -20.53 12.22
N THR A 544 -7.75 -19.37 11.86
CA THR A 544 -8.00 -18.75 10.56
C THR A 544 -7.08 -19.37 9.50
N PRO A 545 -7.61 -20.02 8.45
CA PRO A 545 -6.80 -20.54 7.35
C PRO A 545 -6.12 -19.42 6.56
N SER A 546 -5.08 -19.76 5.82
CA SER A 546 -4.40 -18.84 4.91
C SER A 546 -5.29 -18.46 3.72
N GLY A 547 -5.21 -17.18 3.33
CA GLY A 547 -5.76 -16.66 2.08
C GLY A 547 -4.82 -16.81 0.89
N LEU A 548 -3.54 -17.15 1.11
CA LEU A 548 -2.57 -17.40 0.03
C LEU A 548 -2.75 -18.78 -0.59
N TYR A 549 -2.34 -18.89 -1.86
CA TYR A 549 -2.28 -20.13 -2.62
C TYR A 549 -3.62 -20.89 -2.71
N VAL A 550 -4.73 -20.16 -2.59
CA VAL A 550 -6.06 -20.75 -2.65
C VAL A 550 -6.31 -21.31 -4.04
N ARG A 551 -6.63 -22.60 -4.11
CA ARG A 551 -7.03 -23.29 -5.34
C ARG A 551 -8.44 -23.83 -5.23
N ARG A 552 -9.00 -24.27 -6.35
CA ARG A 552 -10.29 -24.96 -6.39
C ARG A 552 -10.12 -26.26 -7.16
N CYS A 553 -10.66 -27.35 -6.61
CA CYS A 553 -10.78 -28.58 -7.36
C CYS A 553 -11.89 -28.41 -8.40
N PHE A 554 -11.54 -28.53 -9.68
CA PHE A 554 -12.49 -28.41 -10.80
C PHE A 554 -13.05 -29.76 -11.27
N SER A 555 -12.75 -30.85 -10.57
CA SER A 555 -13.41 -32.14 -10.83
C SER A 555 -14.93 -31.98 -10.66
N PRO A 556 -15.75 -32.47 -11.62
CA PRO A 556 -17.20 -32.26 -11.64
C PRO A 556 -17.91 -32.63 -10.33
N ASP A 557 -17.41 -33.63 -9.61
CA ASP A 557 -18.03 -34.17 -8.39
C ASP A 557 -17.45 -33.59 -7.09
N CYS A 558 -16.40 -32.75 -7.16
CA CYS A 558 -15.71 -32.25 -5.97
C CYS A 558 -15.97 -30.76 -5.68
N GLY A 559 -15.54 -29.86 -6.56
CA GLY A 559 -15.73 -28.40 -6.40
C GLY A 559 -15.08 -27.75 -5.17
N LYS A 560 -14.31 -28.50 -4.36
CA LYS A 560 -13.80 -28.09 -3.05
C LYS A 560 -12.81 -26.92 -3.16
N LYS A 561 -12.92 -25.99 -2.22
CA LYS A 561 -11.94 -24.89 -2.04
C LYS A 561 -10.75 -25.44 -1.28
N LEU A 562 -9.59 -25.47 -1.92
CA LEU A 562 -8.33 -25.95 -1.36
C LEU A 562 -7.63 -24.77 -0.69
N GLN A 563 -7.63 -24.75 0.64
CA GLN A 563 -7.02 -23.70 1.44
C GLN A 563 -5.95 -24.27 2.37
N LEU A 564 -4.79 -23.62 2.36
CA LEU A 564 -3.68 -23.97 3.23
C LEU A 564 -3.91 -23.46 4.65
N GLN A 565 -3.29 -24.12 5.63
CA GLN A 565 -3.11 -23.54 6.97
C GLN A 565 -1.79 -22.77 7.03
N PRO A 566 -1.57 -21.92 8.05
CA PRO A 566 -0.37 -21.07 8.11
C PRO A 566 0.97 -21.81 8.00
N LEU A 567 1.10 -23.01 8.59
CA LEU A 567 2.32 -23.83 8.44
C LEU A 567 2.49 -24.35 7.00
N HIS A 568 1.42 -24.72 6.29
CA HIS A 568 1.50 -25.11 4.87
C HIS A 568 1.84 -23.92 3.97
N SER A 569 1.30 -22.73 4.25
CA SER A 569 1.66 -21.51 3.52
C SER A 569 3.12 -21.12 3.73
N LEU A 570 3.68 -21.39 4.92
CA LEU A 570 5.10 -21.25 5.18
C LEU A 570 5.93 -22.25 4.35
N VAL A 571 5.46 -23.50 4.18
CA VAL A 571 6.11 -24.48 3.27
C VAL A 571 6.10 -23.99 1.82
N MET A 572 5.00 -23.40 1.34
CA MET A 572 4.98 -22.76 0.02
C MET A 572 5.93 -21.56 -0.07
N THR A 573 6.02 -20.77 0.99
CA THR A 573 6.99 -19.66 1.07
C THR A 573 8.43 -20.19 0.95
N ALA A 574 8.72 -21.31 1.61
CA ALA A 574 9.99 -22.02 1.49
C ALA A 574 10.26 -22.48 0.05
N TYR A 575 9.23 -23.00 -0.63
CA TYR A 575 9.33 -23.46 -2.02
C TYR A 575 9.73 -22.32 -2.96
N HIS A 576 9.15 -21.13 -2.80
CA HIS A 576 9.53 -19.95 -3.59
C HIS A 576 10.95 -19.46 -3.27
N LEU A 577 11.39 -19.51 -2.01
CA LEU A 577 12.79 -19.23 -1.68
C LEU A 577 13.74 -20.27 -2.30
N ALA A 578 13.36 -21.55 -2.31
CA ALA A 578 14.16 -22.61 -2.90
C ALA A 578 14.28 -22.50 -4.43
N THR A 579 13.20 -22.10 -5.11
CA THR A 579 13.13 -22.07 -6.58
C THR A 579 13.46 -20.72 -7.19
N GLN A 580 13.16 -19.63 -6.49
CA GLN A 580 13.22 -18.25 -6.99
C GLN A 580 13.97 -17.32 -6.02
N GLY A 581 14.60 -17.86 -4.98
CA GLY A 581 15.41 -17.12 -4.02
C GLY A 581 16.73 -16.62 -4.59
N ARG A 582 17.59 -16.13 -3.71
CA ARG A 582 18.87 -15.50 -4.04
C ARG A 582 20.04 -16.36 -3.64
N ASP A 583 21.21 -16.01 -4.16
CA ASP A 583 22.44 -16.74 -3.88
C ASP A 583 22.72 -16.81 -2.37
N GLY A 584 23.12 -18.00 -1.92
CA GLY A 584 23.42 -18.28 -0.53
C GLY A 584 22.21 -18.68 0.32
N GLU A 585 20.98 -18.67 -0.21
CA GLU A 585 19.80 -19.18 0.50
C GLU A 585 19.99 -20.64 0.95
N ASP A 586 19.58 -20.90 2.20
CA ASP A 586 19.76 -22.16 2.92
C ASP A 586 18.53 -22.53 3.78
N LEU A 587 17.45 -21.75 3.66
CA LEU A 587 16.17 -21.91 4.36
C LEU A 587 16.25 -21.81 5.89
N PHE A 588 17.36 -21.32 6.46
CA PHE A 588 17.46 -21.06 7.89
C PHE A 588 16.35 -20.12 8.39
N GLY A 589 16.05 -19.06 7.64
CA GLY A 589 14.99 -18.12 8.04
C GLY A 589 13.60 -18.74 8.07
N ILE A 590 13.32 -19.70 7.18
CA ILE A 590 12.05 -20.44 7.21
C ILE A 590 11.98 -21.37 8.41
N LEU A 591 13.08 -22.05 8.75
CA LEU A 591 13.18 -22.83 9.98
C LEU A 591 12.87 -21.96 11.21
N ALA A 592 13.42 -20.74 11.26
CA ALA A 592 13.14 -19.79 12.34
C ALA A 592 11.65 -19.41 12.41
N CYS A 593 11.03 -19.07 11.28
CA CYS A 593 9.59 -18.78 11.23
C CYS A 593 8.74 -19.98 11.66
N ALA A 594 9.11 -21.21 11.27
CA ALA A 594 8.37 -22.42 11.61
C ALA A 594 8.41 -22.67 13.13
N LEU A 595 9.60 -22.58 13.74
CA LEU A 595 9.78 -22.73 15.18
C LEU A 595 9.08 -21.61 15.96
N CYS A 596 9.10 -20.37 15.48
CA CYS A 596 8.35 -19.24 16.06
C CYS A 596 6.83 -19.48 16.03
N LEU A 597 6.27 -19.99 14.93
CA LEU A 597 4.84 -20.32 14.89
C LEU A 597 4.52 -21.48 15.86
N ILE A 598 5.36 -22.51 15.91
CA ILE A 598 5.15 -23.67 16.80
C ILE A 598 5.33 -23.27 18.28
N SER A 599 6.21 -22.32 18.60
CA SER A 599 6.35 -21.77 19.95
C SER A 599 5.05 -21.09 20.42
N HIS A 600 4.27 -20.55 19.47
CA HIS A 600 2.95 -19.95 19.68
C HIS A 600 1.77 -20.93 19.57
N ASN A 601 2.02 -22.23 19.67
CA ASN A 601 1.01 -23.30 19.64
C ASN A 601 0.31 -23.52 18.28
N PHE A 602 0.93 -23.16 17.16
CA PHE A 602 0.49 -23.70 15.87
C PHE A 602 0.62 -25.22 15.86
N ASN A 603 -0.48 -25.92 15.62
CA ASN A 603 -0.52 -27.37 15.66
C ASN A 603 0.08 -27.97 14.36
N PRO A 604 1.24 -28.65 14.42
CA PRO A 604 1.92 -29.22 13.26
C PRO A 604 1.18 -30.42 12.64
N SER A 605 0.23 -31.03 13.36
CA SER A 605 -0.58 -32.17 12.92
C SER A 605 -1.86 -31.78 12.18
N VAL A 606 -2.15 -30.47 12.04
CA VAL A 606 -3.31 -30.02 11.27
C VAL A 606 -3.12 -30.35 9.80
N LYS A 607 -4.16 -30.93 9.20
CA LYS A 607 -4.19 -31.28 7.78
C LYS A 607 -4.91 -30.20 6.96
N ALA A 608 -4.50 -30.06 5.70
CA ALA A 608 -5.15 -29.24 4.69
C ALA A 608 -5.36 -30.05 3.41
N ASP A 609 -6.47 -29.79 2.70
CA ASP A 609 -6.70 -30.36 1.38
C ASP A 609 -5.78 -29.70 0.36
N ILE A 610 -4.84 -30.48 -0.19
CA ILE A 610 -3.77 -29.99 -1.04
C ILE A 610 -3.74 -30.80 -2.34
N SER A 611 -3.75 -30.10 -3.47
CA SER A 611 -3.30 -30.63 -4.76
C SER A 611 -1.94 -30.03 -5.06
N VAL A 612 -0.88 -30.84 -5.01
CA VAL A 612 0.49 -30.40 -5.29
C VAL A 612 0.61 -29.96 -6.76
N ALA A 613 -0.07 -30.67 -7.67
CA ALA A 613 -0.08 -30.30 -9.08
C ALA A 613 -0.70 -28.92 -9.32
N ALA A 614 -1.86 -28.64 -8.70
CA ALA A 614 -2.52 -27.34 -8.82
C ALA A 614 -1.73 -26.18 -8.18
N LEU A 615 -1.02 -26.44 -7.08
CA LEU A 615 -0.17 -25.43 -6.43
C LEU A 615 1.05 -25.09 -7.28
N LEU A 616 1.68 -26.10 -7.88
CA LEU A 616 2.91 -25.95 -8.65
C LEU A 616 2.68 -25.73 -10.15
N SER A 617 1.41 -25.57 -10.57
CA SER A 617 1.01 -25.41 -11.97
C SER A 617 1.53 -26.53 -12.88
N ILE A 618 1.58 -27.76 -12.36
CA ILE A 618 1.86 -28.97 -13.12
C ILE A 618 0.53 -29.37 -13.77
N ASP A 619 0.53 -29.72 -15.06
CA ASP A 619 -0.68 -30.08 -15.80
C ASP A 619 -1.53 -31.09 -15.02
N SER A 620 -2.62 -30.61 -14.43
CA SER A 620 -3.56 -31.45 -13.67
C SER A 620 -4.45 -32.18 -14.67
N PHE A 621 -4.53 -33.49 -14.52
CA PHE A 621 -5.55 -34.28 -15.19
C PHE A 621 -6.95 -33.86 -14.67
N VAL A 622 -7.99 -34.17 -15.43
CA VAL A 622 -9.40 -33.80 -15.19
C VAL A 622 -9.97 -34.42 -13.88
N GLU A 623 -9.19 -35.26 -13.20
CA GLU A 623 -9.58 -36.01 -12.01
C GLU A 623 -9.24 -35.28 -10.70
N CYS A 624 -9.92 -35.67 -9.62
CA CYS A 624 -9.70 -35.09 -8.29
C CYS A 624 -8.42 -35.67 -7.67
N ASP A 625 -7.37 -34.86 -7.52
CA ASP A 625 -6.04 -35.28 -7.07
C ASP A 625 -5.64 -34.73 -5.69
N HIS A 626 -6.49 -33.93 -5.04
CA HIS A 626 -6.16 -33.35 -3.75
C HIS A 626 -6.23 -34.38 -2.62
N VAL A 627 -5.32 -34.27 -1.66
CA VAL A 627 -5.19 -35.14 -0.49
C VAL A 627 -5.04 -34.31 0.78
N GLU A 628 -5.44 -34.87 1.93
CA GLU A 628 -5.27 -34.22 3.23
C GLU A 628 -3.85 -34.44 3.77
N LEU A 629 -3.02 -33.40 3.75
CA LEU A 629 -1.62 -33.47 4.17
C LEU A 629 -1.37 -32.54 5.36
N THR A 630 -0.52 -32.95 6.30
CA THR A 630 0.13 -32.05 7.26
C THR A 630 1.21 -31.20 6.55
N ALA A 631 1.75 -30.20 7.24
CA ALA A 631 2.83 -29.39 6.67
C ALA A 631 4.10 -30.23 6.39
N ALA A 632 4.39 -31.22 7.24
CA ALA A 632 5.49 -32.15 7.04
C ALA A 632 5.24 -33.06 5.82
N GLU A 633 4.08 -33.71 5.76
CA GLU A 633 3.67 -34.56 4.63
C GLU A 633 3.72 -33.77 3.30
N PHE A 634 3.25 -32.53 3.30
CA PHE A 634 3.31 -31.67 2.11
C PHE A 634 4.75 -31.33 1.68
N ALA A 635 5.64 -31.05 2.63
CA ALA A 635 7.05 -30.80 2.33
C ALA A 635 7.77 -32.05 1.77
N GLU A 636 7.39 -33.26 2.23
CA GLU A 636 7.86 -34.54 1.72
C GLU A 636 7.39 -34.80 0.28
N GLU A 637 6.11 -34.52 -0.02
CA GLU A 637 5.56 -34.64 -1.38
C GLU A 637 6.32 -33.75 -2.38
N ILE A 638 6.64 -32.50 -2.00
CA ILE A 638 7.46 -31.61 -2.84
C ILE A 638 8.88 -32.18 -3.04
N MET A 639 9.47 -32.77 -2.00
CA MET A 639 10.82 -33.38 -2.06
C MET A 639 10.87 -34.57 -3.04
N ALA A 640 9.75 -35.29 -3.19
CA ALA A 640 9.64 -36.41 -4.12
C ALA A 640 9.54 -35.97 -5.59
N LEU A 641 9.29 -34.68 -5.87
CA LEU A 641 9.17 -34.18 -7.24
C LEU A 641 10.54 -34.10 -7.94
N PRO A 642 10.59 -34.31 -9.27
CA PRO A 642 11.83 -34.16 -10.05
C PRO A 642 12.50 -32.78 -9.91
N ALA A 643 11.70 -31.74 -9.66
CA ALA A 643 12.17 -30.37 -9.45
C ALA A 643 13.14 -30.24 -8.25
N PHE A 644 12.99 -31.08 -7.22
CA PHE A 644 13.90 -31.14 -6.08
C PHE A 644 15.34 -31.46 -6.52
N GLY A 645 15.50 -32.29 -7.55
CA GLY A 645 16.80 -32.64 -8.12
C GLY A 645 17.60 -31.43 -8.63
N ILE A 646 16.93 -30.36 -9.04
CA ILE A 646 17.51 -29.15 -9.64
C ILE A 646 18.09 -28.21 -8.57
N TRP A 647 17.60 -28.27 -7.33
CA TRP A 647 18.04 -27.38 -6.27
C TRP A 647 19.52 -27.58 -5.90
N ASN A 648 20.16 -26.48 -5.50
CA ASN A 648 21.53 -26.54 -5.00
C ASN A 648 21.61 -27.27 -3.65
N THR A 649 22.81 -27.68 -3.26
CA THR A 649 23.03 -28.49 -2.04
C THR A 649 22.57 -27.78 -0.76
N LYS A 650 22.78 -26.46 -0.64
CA LYS A 650 22.37 -25.70 0.56
C LYS A 650 20.86 -25.71 0.74
N ILE A 651 20.12 -25.49 -0.35
CA ILE A 651 18.66 -25.56 -0.37
C ILE A 651 18.17 -26.97 -0.04
N LYS A 652 18.79 -28.01 -0.61
CA LYS A 652 18.45 -29.41 -0.31
C LYS A 652 18.65 -29.72 1.18
N THR A 653 19.78 -29.30 1.75
CA THR A 653 20.05 -29.43 3.19
C THR A 653 19.00 -28.68 4.00
N GLY A 654 18.73 -27.41 3.66
CA GLY A 654 17.72 -26.59 4.34
C GLY A 654 16.33 -27.20 4.31
N TRP A 655 15.92 -27.73 3.16
CA TRP A 655 14.63 -28.38 2.97
C TRP A 655 14.52 -29.65 3.80
N ALA A 656 15.55 -30.51 3.76
CA ALA A 656 15.60 -31.71 4.58
C ALA A 656 15.53 -31.40 6.09
N VAL A 657 16.22 -30.36 6.54
CA VAL A 657 16.13 -29.89 7.94
C VAL A 657 14.71 -29.43 8.26
N LEU A 658 14.12 -28.55 7.44
CA LEU A 658 12.76 -28.06 7.65
C LEU A 658 11.75 -29.21 7.74
N THR A 659 11.77 -30.13 6.78
CA THR A 659 10.89 -31.30 6.74
C THR A 659 11.08 -32.18 7.98
N GLY A 660 12.33 -32.50 8.34
CA GLY A 660 12.65 -33.32 9.50
C GLY A 660 12.20 -32.69 10.82
N ILE A 661 12.38 -31.38 10.98
CA ILE A 661 11.91 -30.64 12.16
C ILE A 661 10.38 -30.62 12.23
N LEU A 662 9.68 -30.31 11.13
CA LEU A 662 8.22 -30.35 11.09
C LEU A 662 7.68 -31.73 11.47
N ARG A 663 8.29 -32.80 10.97
CA ARG A 663 7.91 -34.19 11.28
C ARG A 663 8.14 -34.54 12.76
N ARG A 664 9.26 -34.09 13.34
CA ARG A 664 9.51 -34.25 14.79
C ARG A 664 8.51 -33.48 15.63
N CYS A 665 8.19 -32.24 15.25
CA CYS A 665 7.18 -31.43 15.93
C CYS A 665 5.79 -32.10 15.87
N GLU A 666 5.40 -32.62 14.71
CA GLU A 666 4.16 -33.39 14.54
C GLU A 666 4.13 -34.62 15.46
N THR A 667 5.21 -35.40 15.49
CA THR A 667 5.32 -36.60 16.32
C THR A 667 5.21 -36.26 17.81
N ALA A 668 5.92 -35.22 18.25
CA ALA A 668 5.89 -34.75 19.64
C ALA A 668 4.48 -34.30 20.05
N HIS A 669 3.80 -33.54 19.18
CA HIS A 669 2.43 -33.08 19.44
C HIS A 669 1.43 -34.24 19.53
N VAL A 670 1.51 -35.21 18.61
CA VAL A 670 0.64 -36.41 18.63
C VAL A 670 0.89 -37.26 19.88
N ALA A 671 2.15 -37.43 20.30
CA ALA A 671 2.49 -38.15 21.52
C ALA A 671 1.87 -37.46 22.75
N TRP A 672 2.06 -36.14 22.88
CA TRP A 672 1.47 -35.34 23.95
C TRP A 672 -0.07 -35.44 23.97
N ALA A 673 -0.73 -35.30 22.81
CA ALA A 673 -2.19 -35.39 22.73
C ALA A 673 -2.73 -36.76 23.14
N ARG A 674 -1.99 -37.84 22.86
CA ARG A 674 -2.36 -39.20 23.34
C ARG A 674 -2.26 -39.31 24.85
N GLU A 675 -1.21 -38.76 25.46
CA GLU A 675 -1.02 -38.77 26.90
C GLU A 675 -2.16 -38.04 27.63
N VAL A 676 -2.56 -36.86 27.13
CA VAL A 676 -3.68 -36.09 27.69
C VAL A 676 -5.01 -36.84 27.56
N ASN A 677 -5.28 -37.44 26.40
CA ASN A 677 -6.52 -38.20 26.17
C ASN A 677 -6.61 -39.49 27.00
N LEU A 678 -5.48 -40.08 27.37
CA LEU A 678 -5.44 -41.27 28.24
C LEU A 678 -5.69 -40.94 29.72
N ASN A 679 -5.58 -39.67 30.12
CA ASN A 679 -5.72 -39.25 31.51
C ASN A 679 -6.59 -37.98 31.65
N PRO A 680 -7.88 -38.03 31.29
CA PRO A 680 -8.77 -36.86 31.28
C PRO A 680 -9.06 -36.28 32.67
N GLU A 681 -8.85 -37.03 33.76
CA GLU A 681 -8.95 -36.52 35.13
C GLU A 681 -7.73 -35.68 35.56
N SER A 682 -6.67 -35.63 34.75
CA SER A 682 -5.51 -34.75 34.98
C SER A 682 -5.74 -33.28 34.57
N HIS A 683 -6.95 -32.91 34.14
CA HIS A 683 -7.27 -31.52 33.80
C HIS A 683 -7.14 -30.55 34.98
N ASP A 684 -7.31 -31.02 36.22
CA ASP A 684 -7.02 -30.25 37.45
C ASP A 684 -5.56 -30.42 37.95
N CYS A 685 -4.76 -31.16 37.19
CA CYS A 685 -3.35 -31.42 37.43
C CYS A 685 -2.54 -30.93 36.24
N ILE A 686 -2.36 -29.61 36.12
CA ILE A 686 -1.04 -29.05 35.81
C ILE A 686 -0.11 -29.33 37.02
N ALA A 687 -0.17 -30.55 37.55
CA ALA A 687 0.67 -31.02 38.63
C ALA A 687 1.91 -31.57 37.94
N GLU A 688 2.96 -30.75 37.98
CA GLU A 688 4.28 -31.27 38.32
C GLU A 688 4.72 -32.47 37.46
N ARG A 689 4.97 -32.24 36.16
CA ARG A 689 6.28 -32.71 35.71
C ARG A 689 7.27 -31.81 36.43
N HIS A 690 7.68 -32.23 37.64
CA HIS A 690 8.90 -31.75 38.27
C HIS A 690 10.04 -32.14 37.34
N ASP A 691 10.23 -31.38 36.27
CA ASP A 691 11.49 -31.32 35.58
C ASP A 691 12.49 -30.74 36.58
N GLU A 692 13.55 -31.50 36.85
CA GLU A 692 14.63 -31.08 37.76
C GLU A 692 15.30 -29.78 37.28
N ASP A 693 15.12 -29.40 36.01
CA ASP A 693 15.62 -28.17 35.39
C ASP A 693 14.46 -27.24 34.97
N VAL A 694 13.92 -26.46 35.91
CA VAL A 694 12.92 -25.40 35.64
C VAL A 694 13.48 -24.33 34.69
N PHE A 695 14.80 -24.13 34.75
CA PHE A 695 15.57 -23.23 33.92
C PHE A 695 16.79 -23.94 33.33
N MET A 696 17.18 -23.53 32.13
CA MET A 696 18.33 -24.04 31.38
C MET A 696 19.27 -22.89 31.01
N GLY A 697 20.54 -23.17 30.72
CA GLY A 697 21.50 -22.18 30.22
C GLY A 697 22.72 -21.97 31.13
N SER A 698 23.55 -21.01 30.75
CA SER A 698 24.88 -20.76 31.34
C SER A 698 24.90 -19.79 32.51
N THR A 699 23.80 -19.07 32.75
CA THR A 699 23.69 -18.05 33.81
C THR A 699 22.59 -18.43 34.79
N GLU A 700 22.60 -17.80 35.97
CA GLU A 700 21.46 -17.84 36.88
C GLU A 700 20.22 -17.18 36.27
N PRO A 701 19.00 -17.69 36.52
CA PRO A 701 17.77 -17.03 36.11
C PRO A 701 17.62 -15.68 36.82
N HIS A 702 17.04 -14.71 36.13
CA HIS A 702 16.73 -13.42 36.75
C HIS A 702 15.36 -13.50 37.46
N ASP A 703 15.16 -12.77 38.56
CA ASP A 703 13.94 -12.83 39.41
C ASP A 703 12.60 -12.72 38.63
N MET A 704 12.58 -11.98 37.52
CA MET A 704 11.37 -11.87 36.68
C MET A 704 11.11 -13.09 35.78
N LEU A 705 12.16 -13.84 35.40
CA LEU A 705 12.05 -15.09 34.65
C LEU A 705 11.38 -16.16 35.53
N ASP A 706 11.70 -16.17 36.82
CA ASP A 706 11.11 -17.06 37.82
C ASP A 706 9.59 -16.85 38.02
N GLN A 707 9.14 -15.59 37.96
CA GLN A 707 7.73 -15.24 38.19
C GLN A 707 6.82 -15.57 37.00
N MET A 708 7.30 -15.41 35.76
CA MET A 708 6.47 -15.52 34.56
C MET A 708 6.33 -16.93 33.97
N HIS A 709 7.13 -17.89 34.44
CA HIS A 709 6.99 -19.30 34.06
C HIS A 709 5.56 -19.84 34.26
N PHE A 710 4.78 -19.26 35.17
CA PHE A 710 3.50 -19.79 35.64
C PHE A 710 2.24 -19.29 34.90
N GLU A 711 2.34 -18.32 33.98
CA GLU A 711 1.14 -17.62 33.45
C GLU A 711 0.77 -17.89 31.98
N ASP A 712 1.68 -18.37 31.12
CA ASP A 712 1.44 -18.46 29.66
C ASP A 712 1.37 -19.93 29.17
N PRO A 713 0.32 -20.36 28.44
CA PRO A 713 0.25 -21.71 27.88
C PRO A 713 1.44 -22.01 26.97
N HIS A 714 2.31 -22.92 27.45
CA HIS A 714 3.52 -23.34 26.76
C HIS A 714 3.23 -24.04 25.44
N SER A 715 4.22 -24.03 24.53
CA SER A 715 4.16 -24.88 23.34
C SER A 715 4.13 -26.34 23.76
N THR A 716 3.00 -27.00 23.48
CA THR A 716 2.84 -28.45 23.75
C THR A 716 3.89 -29.30 23.05
N CYS A 717 4.42 -28.81 21.92
CA CYS A 717 5.49 -29.46 21.18
C CYS A 717 6.82 -29.38 21.94
N PHE A 718 7.19 -28.20 22.44
CA PHE A 718 8.50 -27.99 23.07
C PHE A 718 8.57 -28.61 24.47
N THR A 719 7.46 -28.65 25.19
CA THR A 719 7.36 -29.39 26.46
C THR A 719 7.41 -30.91 26.25
N GLY A 720 6.86 -31.40 25.13
CA GLY A 720 6.93 -32.82 24.75
C GLY A 720 8.29 -33.28 24.22
N GLU A 721 9.07 -32.37 23.61
CA GLU A 721 10.38 -32.67 23.03
C GLU A 721 11.37 -31.50 23.25
N LYS A 722 12.09 -31.54 24.38
CA LYS A 722 13.03 -30.49 24.81
C LYS A 722 14.14 -30.18 23.80
N ASN A 723 14.51 -31.12 22.95
CA ASN A 723 15.54 -30.88 21.93
C ASN A 723 15.08 -29.87 20.88
N ILE A 724 13.79 -29.88 20.52
CA ILE A 724 13.23 -28.92 19.56
C ILE A 724 13.19 -27.53 20.19
N GLY A 725 12.80 -27.43 21.46
CA GLY A 725 12.82 -26.15 22.15
C GLY A 725 14.22 -25.58 22.36
N THR A 726 15.22 -26.44 22.63
CA THR A 726 16.63 -26.03 22.72
C THR A 726 17.13 -25.50 21.37
N LEU A 727 16.71 -26.13 20.27
CA LEU A 727 16.97 -25.64 18.93
C LEU A 727 16.32 -24.26 18.72
N TRP A 728 15.06 -24.06 19.13
CA TRP A 728 14.40 -22.74 19.07
C TRP A 728 15.17 -21.65 19.82
N SER A 729 15.63 -21.95 21.04
CA SER A 729 16.46 -21.04 21.83
C SER A 729 17.75 -20.66 21.08
N SER A 730 18.38 -21.63 20.42
CA SER A 730 19.59 -21.40 19.62
C SER A 730 19.34 -20.61 18.33
N VAL A 731 18.19 -20.82 17.69
CA VAL A 731 17.78 -20.08 16.50
C VAL A 731 17.52 -18.61 16.84
N GLN A 732 16.86 -18.34 17.98
CA GLN A 732 16.69 -16.98 18.51
C GLN A 732 18.05 -16.32 18.75
N ALA A 733 18.97 -17.00 19.44
CA ALA A 733 20.32 -16.49 19.65
C ALA A 733 21.02 -16.14 18.32
N GLU A 734 20.90 -16.97 17.29
CA GLU A 734 21.51 -16.73 15.98
C GLU A 734 20.98 -15.46 15.30
N PHE A 735 19.66 -15.33 15.16
CA PHE A 735 19.12 -14.15 14.47
C PHE A 735 19.18 -12.87 15.33
N LEU A 736 19.35 -12.98 16.65
CA LEU A 736 19.54 -11.81 17.52
C LEU A 736 20.99 -11.33 17.53
N SER A 737 21.97 -12.25 17.42
CA SER A 737 23.38 -11.94 17.68
C SER A 737 24.27 -11.84 16.44
N TYR A 738 23.87 -12.39 15.29
CA TYR A 738 24.75 -12.46 14.13
C TYR A 738 24.24 -11.65 12.94
N ARG A 739 25.11 -10.81 12.34
CA ARG A 739 24.88 -10.16 11.04
C ARG A 739 26.10 -10.33 10.14
N ARG A 740 25.89 -10.34 8.82
CA ARG A 740 26.98 -10.29 7.85
C ARG A 740 27.60 -8.89 7.86
N LEU A 741 28.80 -8.77 8.42
CA LEU A 741 29.45 -7.47 8.57
C LEU A 741 30.19 -6.99 7.31
N ASN A 742 30.67 -7.91 6.46
CA ASN A 742 31.32 -7.60 5.19
C ASN A 742 31.12 -8.75 4.18
N ASP A 743 31.49 -8.50 2.92
CA ASP A 743 31.22 -9.45 1.82
C ASP A 743 31.99 -10.78 1.94
N GLY A 744 33.08 -10.82 2.72
CA GLY A 744 33.86 -12.04 2.94
C GLY A 744 33.26 -13.00 3.98
N LEU A 745 32.31 -12.53 4.80
CA LEU A 745 31.70 -13.34 5.86
C LEU A 745 30.45 -14.07 5.39
N GLY A 746 30.20 -15.24 6.00
CA GLY A 746 29.01 -16.05 5.77
C GLY A 746 27.74 -15.40 6.34
N TRP A 747 26.59 -15.93 5.94
CA TRP A 747 25.28 -15.49 6.41
C TRP A 747 24.85 -16.08 7.75
N MET A 748 25.57 -17.10 8.22
CA MET A 748 25.37 -17.79 9.48
C MET A 748 26.65 -17.68 10.31
N SER A 749 26.51 -17.63 11.63
CA SER A 749 27.65 -17.69 12.54
C SER A 749 28.32 -19.07 12.50
N GLN A 750 29.51 -19.16 13.09
CA GLN A 750 30.19 -20.44 13.30
C GLN A 750 29.46 -21.36 14.31
N TYR A 751 28.48 -20.84 15.06
CA TYR A 751 27.76 -21.56 16.10
C TYR A 751 26.49 -22.25 15.58
N PHE A 752 26.15 -22.09 14.29
CA PHE A 752 24.95 -22.69 13.72
C PHE A 752 25.23 -23.30 12.34
N SER A 753 24.89 -24.58 12.17
CA SER A 753 25.12 -25.31 10.92
C SER A 753 23.90 -26.13 10.51
N MET A 754 23.29 -25.75 9.37
CA MET A 754 22.19 -26.50 8.76
C MET A 754 22.64 -27.92 8.34
N GLU A 755 23.90 -28.09 7.95
CA GLU A 755 24.44 -29.41 7.58
C GLU A 755 24.54 -30.33 8.80
N SER A 756 25.05 -29.82 9.92
CA SER A 756 25.11 -30.59 11.18
C SER A 756 23.72 -30.99 11.66
N LEU A 757 22.73 -30.10 11.53
CA LEU A 757 21.33 -30.41 11.84
C LEU A 757 20.77 -31.50 10.94
N ARG A 758 21.06 -31.47 9.63
CA ARG A 758 20.62 -32.51 8.69
C ARG A 758 21.16 -33.89 9.11
N GLU A 759 22.46 -33.98 9.37
CA GLU A 759 23.11 -35.23 9.80
C GLU A 759 22.52 -35.76 11.11
N LYS A 760 22.29 -34.88 12.09
CA LYS A 760 21.68 -35.23 13.38
C LYS A 760 20.24 -35.74 13.20
N LEU A 761 19.46 -35.11 12.31
CA LEU A 761 18.11 -35.56 11.97
C LEU A 761 18.11 -36.95 11.32
N GLU A 762 18.98 -37.18 10.34
CA GLU A 762 19.13 -38.48 9.66
C GLU A 762 19.48 -39.62 10.62
N LYS A 763 20.30 -39.34 11.64
CA LYS A 763 20.72 -40.31 12.66
C LYS A 763 19.76 -40.45 13.83
N GLY A 764 18.72 -39.62 13.91
CA GLY A 764 17.81 -39.60 15.06
C GLY A 764 18.42 -39.03 16.35
N GLU A 765 19.49 -38.22 16.24
CA GLU A 765 20.24 -37.68 17.38
C GLU A 765 19.58 -36.44 18.01
N HIS A 766 20.17 -35.95 19.10
CA HIS A 766 19.80 -34.69 19.75
C HIS A 766 20.16 -33.50 18.83
N LEU A 767 19.26 -32.51 18.73
CA LEU A 767 19.35 -31.36 17.81
C LEU A 767 20.22 -30.22 18.35
N VAL A 768 21.28 -30.56 19.10
CA VAL A 768 22.20 -29.59 19.70
C VAL A 768 22.95 -28.83 18.61
N VAL A 769 23.18 -27.54 18.77
CA VAL A 769 24.03 -26.73 17.87
C VAL A 769 25.12 -26.02 18.66
N GLY A 770 26.03 -25.32 17.98
CA GLY A 770 27.20 -24.68 18.57
C GLY A 770 26.89 -23.78 19.76
N TYR A 771 25.75 -23.07 19.76
CA TYR A 771 25.32 -22.26 20.92
C TYR A 771 25.17 -23.08 22.21
N THR A 772 24.57 -24.26 22.13
CA THR A 772 24.41 -25.15 23.27
C THR A 772 25.69 -25.94 23.55
N GLU A 773 26.39 -26.40 22.50
CA GLU A 773 27.66 -27.16 22.64
C GLU A 773 28.74 -26.34 23.37
N HIS A 774 28.76 -25.02 23.16
CA HIS A 774 29.70 -24.10 23.81
C HIS A 774 29.11 -23.38 25.03
N ASN A 775 27.90 -23.75 25.47
CA ASN A 775 27.21 -23.16 26.61
C ASN A 775 27.09 -21.62 26.54
N LEU A 776 26.67 -21.10 25.38
CA LEU A 776 26.58 -19.65 25.10
C LEU A 776 25.20 -19.06 25.43
N LEU A 777 24.18 -19.91 25.53
CA LEU A 777 22.82 -19.47 25.84
C LEU A 777 22.74 -19.07 27.31
N LYS A 778 22.10 -17.93 27.58
CA LYS A 778 21.77 -17.50 28.95
C LYS A 778 20.59 -18.30 29.52
N ALA A 779 20.31 -18.04 30.80
CA ALA A 779 19.17 -18.60 31.51
C ALA A 779 17.88 -18.43 30.71
N HIS A 780 17.17 -19.52 30.47
CA HIS A 780 15.88 -19.54 29.80
C HIS A 780 14.98 -20.62 30.41
N CYS A 781 13.68 -20.41 30.29
CA CYS A 781 12.65 -21.26 30.85
C CYS A 781 12.59 -22.63 30.14
N ALA A 782 12.05 -23.66 30.82
CA ALA A 782 11.69 -24.96 30.21
C ALA A 782 10.74 -24.84 28.99
N CYS A 783 10.00 -23.74 28.86
CA CYS A 783 9.22 -23.44 27.64
C CYS A 783 10.08 -22.91 26.47
N HIS A 784 11.38 -22.77 26.68
CA HIS A 784 12.38 -22.26 25.73
C HIS A 784 12.21 -20.79 25.33
N SER A 785 11.65 -20.00 26.26
CA SER A 785 11.63 -18.54 26.22
C SER A 785 12.75 -17.96 27.10
N PHE A 786 13.42 -16.90 26.60
CA PHE A 786 14.47 -16.16 27.31
C PHE A 786 13.94 -15.12 28.33
N GLY A 787 12.62 -14.97 28.48
CA GLY A 787 12.07 -14.24 29.63
C GLY A 787 10.85 -13.36 29.38
N CYS A 788 10.82 -12.27 30.15
CA CYS A 788 9.64 -11.64 30.78
C CYS A 788 8.75 -10.80 29.86
N TYR A 789 9.08 -10.78 28.59
CA TYR A 789 8.46 -9.92 27.61
C TYR A 789 8.15 -10.75 26.37
N PRO A 790 7.19 -10.32 25.55
CA PRO A 790 6.81 -11.10 24.37
C PRO A 790 7.96 -11.31 23.37
N LEU A 791 9.06 -10.55 23.47
CA LEU A 791 10.22 -10.64 22.60
C LEU A 791 11.47 -11.06 23.37
N ALA A 792 12.21 -12.03 22.84
CA ALA A 792 13.56 -12.30 23.29
C ALA A 792 14.50 -11.16 22.85
N LEU A 793 15.26 -10.61 23.79
CA LEU A 793 16.27 -9.59 23.51
C LEU A 793 17.65 -10.22 23.34
N LEU A 794 18.56 -9.52 22.64
CA LEU A 794 19.96 -9.94 22.54
C LEU A 794 20.59 -10.19 23.91
N SER A 795 20.34 -9.28 24.86
CA SER A 795 20.85 -9.37 26.23
C SER A 795 20.29 -10.56 27.01
N ASP A 796 19.13 -11.06 26.60
CA ASP A 796 18.44 -12.17 27.27
C ASP A 796 18.89 -13.50 26.66
N ALA A 797 19.21 -13.54 25.37
CA ALA A 797 19.61 -14.76 24.67
C ALA A 797 21.08 -15.14 24.93
N ILE A 798 22.00 -14.17 24.84
CA ILE A 798 23.45 -14.40 24.96
C ILE A 798 24.16 -13.22 25.66
N ASP A 799 25.47 -13.34 25.90
CA ASP A 799 26.31 -12.19 26.23
C ASP A 799 26.44 -11.26 25.00
N PRO A 800 26.01 -9.98 25.09
CA PRO A 800 26.15 -9.03 23.98
C PRO A 800 27.58 -8.85 23.45
N ASN A 801 28.61 -9.09 24.29
CA ASN A 801 30.01 -8.99 23.86
C ASN A 801 30.42 -10.10 22.88
N LEU A 802 29.63 -11.17 22.77
CA LEU A 802 29.84 -12.25 21.80
C LEU A 802 29.08 -12.01 20.49
N ALA A 803 28.27 -10.96 20.41
CA ALA A 803 27.45 -10.66 19.25
C ALA A 803 28.28 -10.06 18.11
N ASN A 804 27.97 -10.46 16.87
CA ASN A 804 28.58 -9.94 15.67
C ASN A 804 27.77 -8.76 15.11
N LEU A 805 27.68 -7.68 15.90
CA LEU A 805 26.81 -6.52 15.63
C LEU A 805 27.53 -5.16 15.73
N ASP A 806 28.85 -5.14 15.92
CA ASP A 806 29.64 -3.94 16.23
C ASP A 806 29.90 -3.02 15.01
N VAL A 807 28.82 -2.58 14.36
CA VAL A 807 28.86 -1.58 13.28
C VAL A 807 27.81 -0.50 13.56
N TRP A 808 28.21 0.49 14.34
CA TRP A 808 27.34 1.59 14.81
C TRP A 808 26.58 2.30 13.69
N GLU A 809 27.16 2.46 12.50
CA GLU A 809 26.51 3.15 11.38
C GLU A 809 25.35 2.36 10.73
N ARG A 810 25.21 1.08 11.05
CA ARG A 810 24.17 0.17 10.53
C ARG A 810 23.24 -0.38 11.62
N ALA A 811 23.55 -0.12 12.88
CA ALA A 811 22.76 -0.51 14.03
C ALA A 811 21.85 0.65 14.48
N THR A 812 20.58 0.36 14.69
CA THR A 812 19.65 1.24 15.41
C THR A 812 19.31 0.59 16.73
N TYR A 813 19.41 1.33 17.84
CA TYR A 813 18.98 0.86 19.14
C TYR A 813 17.64 1.49 19.47
N GLY A 814 16.70 0.70 19.96
CA GLY A 814 15.44 1.25 20.40
C GLY A 814 14.85 0.51 21.59
N THR A 815 14.22 1.29 22.45
CA THR A 815 13.66 0.79 23.70
C THR A 815 12.49 -0.13 23.40
N LEU A 816 12.51 -1.31 24.02
CA LEU A 816 11.40 -2.24 23.99
C LEU A 816 10.15 -1.52 24.53
N GLN A 817 9.12 -1.44 23.69
CA GLN A 817 7.86 -0.84 24.08
C GLN A 817 7.05 -1.85 24.91
N GLU A 818 6.61 -1.41 26.09
CA GLU A 818 5.84 -2.17 27.07
C GLU A 818 4.49 -1.46 27.31
N ASP A 819 3.45 -2.23 27.67
CA ASP A 819 2.06 -1.77 27.81
C ASP A 819 1.81 -0.99 29.13
#